data_AF-A0A7C4AEI2-F1
#
_entry.id   AF-A0A7C4AEI2-F1
#
_cell.length_a   1.000
_cell.length_b   1.000
_cell.length_c   1.000
_cell.angle_alpha   90.00
_cell.angle_beta   90.00
_cell.angle_gamma   90.00
#
_symmetry.space_group_name_H-M   'P 1'
#
loop_
_entity.id
_entity.type
_entity.pdbx_description
1 polymer ?
#
loop_
_entity_poly.entity_id
_entity_poly.type
_entity_poly.pdbx_seq_one_letter_code
_entity_poly.pdbx_strand_id
1 'polypeptide(L)'
;MPMPTSPGINAMGTKSNSSARGSSSWAWLLLLGLLVYNTFIGGSPYGLYFFLPRLITQSLYLGLIVLWLVILLLHRSTIPANPLDVPLLALGGIILLSALLSRDLVFSLNDAVLYFTYVMFYYMVLERLRAGWPMTAFVKALVMTISILCLFALLEYLAWYVGLPLFPDFRQGWWTIGGRQDPLPPYWYRLQYTLANPNLAAALLAYTLPLGAAAAVAARSRWRRANALLWLALCGVVLVTTFSRGGWLAAGAGLLAFMGLLARRWANLATIARWRFMWLAVPLVLLVAGLVIYKVLPELRRPGSDESRLAMWQYALIMIREHPLIGSGPRTYGARLLDYWDAAEYPIQYVFLGSAHNVPLQAAAELGIPGALLVVIVAVLVLRAGYRAIFHLPREQSVWMAGLLASLVAFAIHSMLETLLSIPAVMLPVVMTAGICCHGAAQPGRPGHRWFTPARGLGLSILVIAWVALSLYGMAALVGSADAVLSARWEEVVATLQRLPPGSLPTSFRQFQLALSYARMASADLTGSAVAQSIEFYHAGLQRQPRYVPAHANLAALYWQRGDLAAARHELVQVTQLWPVEPLYKVNLGLLEEQAGNERDAIDWYAQALMADPAIVASLYWQQNAWRSQHWPLIRETAYRLIERQRTGAARALLLGQLAYHSNDLEMAMRAFRSVLSDKEYETEGLRWLARTLVAQGNYAEALHVFEELFLRLSGQALAQEYRYRGRAQLALRREEAALRDFQTAWFMGDGQARYELGQVMARRGRVVDAIALYRELTVPPNVLYGLNLQFDFLFYRSGLLGDSNLLPVAAMPPSPAQAAIYLELAQLYAAQGECDQALEVCRELLQLVPGYPPAVEQQRMLEQEAEGCAQRNKNHPSELP
;
A
#
# COMPACT_ATOMS: atom_id res chain seq x y z
N MET A 1 63.92 -38.93 37.14
CA MET A 1 62.85 -37.98 36.75
C MET A 1 63.06 -37.56 35.30
N PRO A 2 62.26 -38.09 34.37
CA PRO A 2 62.12 -37.56 33.02
C PRO A 2 60.71 -36.99 32.78
N MET A 3 60.61 -36.06 31.83
CA MET A 3 59.41 -35.32 31.42
C MET A 3 58.24 -36.23 30.99
N PRO A 4 56.96 -35.85 31.26
CA PRO A 4 55.83 -36.54 30.68
C PRO A 4 55.56 -36.06 29.24
N THR A 5 55.58 -37.04 28.36
CA THR A 5 55.18 -37.05 26.96
C THR A 5 53.76 -36.54 26.71
N SER A 6 53.58 -35.77 25.64
CA SER A 6 52.27 -35.51 25.01
C SER A 6 51.57 -36.81 24.61
N PRO A 7 50.24 -36.96 24.83
CA PRO A 7 49.45 -37.92 24.11
C PRO A 7 48.45 -37.25 23.16
N GLY A 8 48.69 -37.44 21.87
CA GLY A 8 47.70 -38.08 20.99
C GLY A 8 46.46 -37.28 20.60
N ILE A 9 46.54 -36.66 19.42
CA ILE A 9 45.38 -36.53 18.52
C ILE A 9 44.91 -37.96 18.21
N ASN A 10 43.91 -38.44 18.94
CA ASN A 10 43.26 -39.71 18.63
C ASN A 10 42.38 -39.51 17.39
N ALA A 11 42.90 -39.99 16.26
CA ALA A 11 42.12 -40.47 15.16
C ALA A 11 41.23 -41.63 15.65
N MET A 12 39.97 -41.33 15.99
CA MET A 12 38.93 -42.35 16.03
C MET A 12 38.14 -42.28 14.73
N GLY A 13 38.49 -43.17 13.81
CA GLY A 13 37.56 -43.65 12.81
C GLY A 13 36.38 -44.34 13.51
N THR A 14 35.31 -43.59 13.74
CA THR A 14 33.99 -44.18 13.99
C THR A 14 33.31 -44.37 12.64
N LYS A 15 33.04 -45.64 12.33
CA LYS A 15 32.18 -46.14 11.25
C LYS A 15 31.20 -45.08 10.76
N SER A 16 31.20 -44.86 9.44
CA SER A 16 30.19 -44.08 8.75
C SER A 16 28.81 -44.66 9.07
N ASN A 17 28.10 -44.01 10.00
CA ASN A 17 26.66 -44.21 10.15
C ASN A 17 26.02 -43.72 8.85
N SER A 18 25.65 -44.67 8.00
CA SER A 18 24.82 -44.47 6.80
C SER A 18 23.44 -43.87 7.14
N SER A 19 23.07 -43.78 8.42
CA SER A 19 21.88 -43.07 8.91
C SER A 19 21.99 -41.53 8.87
N ALA A 20 23.20 -40.95 8.83
CA ALA A 20 23.38 -39.49 8.80
C ALA A 20 23.17 -38.87 7.41
N ARG A 21 23.17 -39.67 6.33
CA ARG A 21 22.83 -39.18 4.98
C ARG A 21 21.32 -39.04 4.77
N GLY A 22 20.49 -39.78 5.51
CA GLY A 22 19.02 -39.72 5.43
C GLY A 22 18.40 -38.53 6.17
N SER A 23 18.99 -38.07 7.28
CA SER A 23 18.42 -36.98 8.09
C SER A 23 18.55 -35.59 7.45
N SER A 24 19.53 -35.38 6.55
CA SER A 24 19.76 -34.07 5.92
C SER A 24 18.72 -33.71 4.84
N SER A 25 18.06 -34.72 4.27
CA SER A 25 17.13 -34.55 3.14
C SER A 25 15.76 -33.99 3.57
N TRP A 26 15.30 -34.31 4.77
CA TRP A 26 13.99 -33.85 5.26
C TRP A 26 14.03 -32.44 5.83
N ALA A 27 15.15 -32.04 6.44
CA ALA A 27 15.27 -30.73 7.08
C ALA A 27 15.08 -29.55 6.11
N TRP A 28 15.65 -29.63 4.90
CA TRP A 28 15.47 -28.56 3.92
C TRP A 28 14.07 -28.55 3.29
N LEU A 29 13.40 -29.71 3.18
CA LEU A 29 12.01 -29.79 2.70
C LEU A 29 11.03 -29.17 3.70
N LEU A 30 11.21 -29.43 5.00
CA LEU A 30 10.42 -28.80 6.06
C LEU A 30 10.64 -27.28 6.09
N LEU A 31 11.89 -26.82 6.00
CA LEU A 31 12.21 -25.41 5.90
C LEU A 31 11.65 -24.77 4.63
N LEU A 32 11.65 -25.49 3.50
CA LEU A 32 11.06 -25.01 2.26
C LEU A 32 9.55 -24.81 2.42
N GLY A 33 8.83 -25.80 2.96
CA GLY A 33 7.39 -25.68 3.22
C GLY A 33 7.08 -24.49 4.14
N LEU A 34 7.83 -24.35 5.22
CA LEU A 34 7.69 -23.23 6.15
C LEU A 34 7.98 -21.87 5.48
N LEU A 35 9.08 -21.74 4.73
CA LEU A 35 9.47 -20.49 4.09
C LEU A 35 8.56 -20.11 2.93
N VAL A 36 8.07 -21.08 2.14
CA VAL A 36 7.07 -20.83 1.09
C VAL A 36 5.75 -20.36 1.71
N TYR A 37 5.22 -21.11 2.69
CA TYR A 37 4.00 -20.69 3.39
C TYR A 37 4.17 -19.30 4.03
N ASN A 38 5.28 -19.08 4.75
CA ASN A 38 5.59 -17.80 5.37
C ASN A 38 5.71 -16.65 4.35
N THR A 39 6.32 -16.89 3.20
CA THR A 39 6.58 -15.82 2.23
C THR A 39 5.31 -15.43 1.49
N PHE A 40 4.51 -16.40 1.04
CA PHE A 40 3.37 -16.14 0.16
C PHE A 40 2.03 -16.02 0.87
N ILE A 41 1.90 -16.61 2.07
CA ILE A 41 0.63 -16.65 2.82
C ILE A 41 0.85 -16.04 4.19
N GLY A 42 1.48 -16.76 5.12
CA GLY A 42 1.40 -16.46 6.55
C GLY A 42 2.16 -15.21 7.02
N GLY A 43 3.36 -14.98 6.52
CA GLY A 43 4.19 -13.82 6.86
C GLY A 43 4.03 -12.64 5.90
N SER A 44 3.21 -12.80 4.86
CA SER A 44 2.86 -11.76 3.90
C SER A 44 1.73 -10.86 4.45
N PRO A 45 1.37 -9.76 3.76
CA PRO A 45 0.14 -9.02 4.05
C PRO A 45 -1.09 -9.92 4.25
N TYR A 46 -1.18 -11.05 3.54
CA TYR A 46 -2.33 -11.95 3.69
C TYR A 46 -2.46 -12.52 5.11
N GLY A 47 -1.38 -13.08 5.66
CA GLY A 47 -1.37 -13.66 7.01
C GLY A 47 -1.30 -12.66 8.15
N LEU A 48 -1.02 -11.38 7.87
CA LEU A 48 -1.14 -10.30 8.86
C LEU A 48 -2.56 -9.74 8.94
N TYR A 49 -3.25 -9.69 7.80
CA TYR A 49 -4.48 -8.92 7.66
C TYR A 49 -5.75 -9.77 7.54
N PHE A 50 -5.69 -11.00 7.05
CA PHE A 50 -6.89 -11.84 6.97
C PHE A 50 -6.98 -12.77 8.17
N PHE A 51 -8.18 -12.87 8.75
CA PHE A 51 -8.40 -13.63 9.98
C PHE A 51 -7.95 -15.09 9.85
N LEU A 52 -8.43 -15.80 8.83
CA LEU A 52 -8.12 -17.22 8.67
C LEU A 52 -6.61 -17.46 8.42
N PRO A 53 -5.96 -16.79 7.45
CA PRO A 53 -4.51 -16.84 7.31
C PRO A 53 -3.72 -16.46 8.58
N ARG A 54 -4.17 -15.46 9.36
CA ARG A 54 -3.52 -15.05 10.62
C ARG A 54 -3.66 -16.11 11.70
N LEU A 55 -4.86 -16.65 11.89
CA LEU A 55 -5.14 -17.75 12.82
C LEU A 55 -4.25 -18.95 12.52
N ILE A 56 -4.20 -19.38 11.25
CA ILE A 56 -3.37 -20.53 10.83
C ILE A 56 -1.89 -20.22 11.10
N THR A 57 -1.42 -19.02 10.75
CA THR A 57 -0.01 -18.64 10.89
C THR A 57 0.45 -18.56 12.34
N GLN A 58 -0.31 -17.88 13.20
CA GLN A 58 0.02 -17.77 14.62
C GLN A 58 -0.05 -19.13 15.31
N SER A 59 -1.04 -19.96 14.97
CA SER A 59 -1.16 -21.34 15.46
C SER A 59 0.03 -22.19 15.01
N LEU A 60 0.45 -22.06 13.75
CA LEU A 60 1.61 -22.77 13.21
C LEU A 60 2.90 -22.37 13.93
N TYR A 61 3.17 -21.06 14.08
CA TYR A 61 4.37 -20.58 14.77
C TYR A 61 4.43 -21.01 16.22
N LEU A 62 3.34 -20.83 16.97
CA LEU A 62 3.28 -21.23 18.38
C LEU A 62 3.33 -22.74 18.53
N GLY A 63 2.66 -23.49 17.66
CA GLY A 63 2.72 -24.95 17.63
C GLY A 63 4.14 -25.46 17.40
N LEU A 64 4.88 -24.86 16.47
CA LEU A 64 6.30 -25.19 16.24
C LEU A 64 7.18 -24.86 17.46
N ILE A 65 6.96 -23.70 18.10
CA ILE A 65 7.70 -23.31 19.31
C ILE A 65 7.41 -24.26 20.47
N VAL A 66 6.14 -24.57 20.73
CA VAL A 66 5.72 -25.49 21.80
C VAL A 66 6.25 -26.89 21.55
N LEU A 67 6.11 -27.41 20.32
CA LEU A 67 6.65 -28.72 19.95
C LEU A 67 8.16 -28.77 20.18
N TRP A 68 8.88 -27.74 19.76
CA TRP A 68 10.33 -27.64 19.99
C TRP A 68 10.68 -27.63 21.49
N LEU A 69 9.99 -26.83 22.30
CA LEU A 69 10.20 -26.78 23.75
C LEU A 69 9.89 -28.11 24.45
N VAL A 70 8.83 -28.80 24.04
CA VAL A 70 8.47 -30.13 24.54
C VAL A 70 9.55 -31.15 24.18
N ILE A 71 10.05 -31.14 22.94
CA ILE A 71 11.16 -32.01 22.53
C ILE A 71 12.40 -31.75 23.40
N LEU A 72 12.72 -30.49 23.70
CA LEU A 72 13.83 -30.16 24.60
C LEU A 72 13.61 -30.70 26.02
N LEU A 73 12.39 -30.59 26.56
CA LEU A 73 12.03 -31.14 27.87
C LEU A 73 12.16 -32.67 27.91
N LEU A 74 11.61 -33.36 26.91
CA LEU A 74 11.63 -34.82 26.80
C LEU A 74 13.07 -35.35 26.70
N HIS A 75 13.90 -34.69 25.90
CA HIS A 75 15.32 -35.04 25.75
C HIS A 75 16.24 -34.44 26.83
N ARG A 76 15.68 -33.77 27.85
CA ARG A 76 16.43 -33.06 28.91
C ARG A 76 17.54 -32.15 28.35
N SER A 77 17.28 -31.59 27.18
CA SER A 77 18.20 -30.70 26.47
C SER A 77 18.01 -29.26 26.94
N THR A 78 19.04 -28.43 26.78
CA THR A 78 19.02 -27.04 27.25
C THR A 78 19.09 -26.04 26.11
N ILE A 79 18.54 -24.85 26.34
CA ILE A 79 18.63 -23.74 25.40
C ILE A 79 20.07 -23.22 25.40
N PRO A 80 20.69 -23.06 24.21
CA PRO A 80 22.08 -22.65 24.09
C PRO A 80 22.29 -21.21 24.59
N ALA A 81 23.24 -21.00 25.50
CA ALA A 81 23.68 -19.66 25.88
C ALA A 81 24.41 -18.96 24.73
N ASN A 82 24.19 -17.65 24.57
CA ASN A 82 24.70 -16.84 23.47
C ASN A 82 25.05 -15.40 23.91
N PRO A 83 26.07 -14.74 23.34
CA PRO A 83 26.37 -13.34 23.66
C PRO A 83 25.19 -12.35 23.43
N LEU A 84 24.19 -12.71 22.64
CA LEU A 84 22.98 -11.89 22.44
C LEU A 84 21.94 -11.99 23.55
N ASP A 85 22.11 -12.88 24.52
CA ASP A 85 21.10 -13.13 25.55
C ASP A 85 20.74 -11.86 26.34
N VAL A 86 21.74 -11.14 26.85
CA VAL A 86 21.54 -9.92 27.64
C VAL A 86 20.92 -8.79 26.81
N PRO A 87 21.44 -8.46 25.60
CA PRO A 87 20.78 -7.49 24.72
C PRO A 87 19.33 -7.84 24.37
N LEU A 88 19.03 -9.12 24.08
CA LEU A 88 17.67 -9.55 23.74
C LEU A 88 16.72 -9.49 24.95
N LEU A 89 17.21 -9.82 26.15
CA LEU A 89 16.45 -9.64 27.39
C LEU A 89 16.18 -8.17 27.70
N ALA A 90 17.18 -7.30 27.53
CA ALA A 90 17.01 -5.86 27.68
C ALA A 90 16.00 -5.30 26.66
N LEU A 91 16.08 -5.76 25.41
CA LEU A 91 15.13 -5.38 24.35
C LEU A 91 13.71 -5.87 24.67
N GLY A 92 13.55 -7.11 25.14
CA GLY A 92 12.25 -7.62 25.60
C GLY A 92 11.69 -6.83 26.78
N GLY A 93 12.57 -6.44 27.72
CA GLY A 93 12.22 -5.61 28.88
C GLY A 93 11.71 -4.22 28.48
N ILE A 94 12.39 -3.54 27.55
CA ILE A 94 11.94 -2.22 27.09
C ILE A 94 10.67 -2.29 26.23
N ILE A 95 10.50 -3.33 25.41
CA ILE A 95 9.25 -3.58 24.66
C ILE A 95 8.09 -3.74 25.64
N LEU A 96 8.27 -4.54 26.69
CA LEU A 96 7.24 -4.75 27.71
C LEU A 96 6.97 -3.47 28.52
N LEU A 97 8.00 -2.77 28.98
CA LEU A 97 7.86 -1.52 29.74
C LEU A 97 7.14 -0.45 28.91
N SER A 98 7.50 -0.34 27.64
CA SER A 98 6.86 0.59 26.70
C SER A 98 5.41 0.25 26.43
N ALA A 99 5.09 -1.05 26.24
CA ALA A 99 3.70 -1.49 26.11
C ALA A 99 2.89 -1.22 27.39
N LEU A 100 3.47 -1.48 28.57
CA LEU A 100 2.83 -1.26 29.88
C LEU A 100 2.48 0.21 30.14
N LEU A 101 3.28 1.14 29.60
CA LEU A 101 3.11 2.59 29.77
C LEU A 101 2.42 3.26 28.58
N SER A 102 2.03 2.49 27.57
CA SER A 102 1.27 2.99 26.43
C SER A 102 -0.16 3.39 26.85
N ARG A 103 -0.70 4.46 26.24
CA ARG A 103 -2.14 4.80 26.38
C ARG A 103 -3.06 3.68 25.87
N ASP A 104 -2.55 2.83 24.97
CA ASP A 104 -3.28 1.70 24.37
C ASP A 104 -2.59 0.37 24.72
N LEU A 105 -2.52 0.06 26.03
CA LEU A 105 -1.82 -1.10 26.61
C LEU A 105 -2.05 -2.42 25.84
N VAL A 106 -3.30 -2.87 25.75
CA VAL A 106 -3.64 -4.16 25.15
C VAL A 106 -3.35 -4.15 23.64
N PHE A 107 -3.61 -3.04 22.97
CA PHE A 107 -3.28 -2.91 21.55
C PHE A 107 -1.76 -3.04 21.33
N SER A 108 -0.97 -2.40 22.19
CA SER A 108 0.49 -2.40 22.13
C SER A 108 1.12 -3.76 22.42
N LEU A 109 0.54 -4.53 23.36
CA LEU A 109 0.99 -5.88 23.69
C LEU A 109 0.84 -6.89 22.54
N ASN A 110 -0.01 -6.63 21.54
CA ASN A 110 -0.18 -7.54 20.39
C ASN A 110 1.11 -7.74 19.58
N ASP A 111 1.96 -6.71 19.46
CA ASP A 111 3.24 -6.83 18.73
C ASP A 111 4.35 -7.49 19.56
N ALA A 112 4.23 -7.49 20.89
CA ALA A 112 5.16 -8.22 21.76
C ALA A 112 5.15 -9.73 21.44
N VAL A 113 4.01 -10.28 21.02
CA VAL A 113 3.89 -11.68 20.56
C VAL A 113 4.77 -11.95 19.35
N LEU A 114 4.81 -11.00 18.39
CA LEU A 114 5.59 -11.15 17.18
C LEU A 114 7.10 -11.11 17.48
N TYR A 115 7.53 -10.15 18.31
CA TYR A 115 8.92 -10.09 18.78
C TYR A 115 9.33 -11.33 19.58
N PHE A 116 8.45 -11.83 20.45
CA PHE A 116 8.65 -13.10 21.17
C PHE A 116 8.84 -14.26 20.19
N THR A 117 7.99 -14.34 19.16
CA THR A 117 8.08 -15.36 18.11
C THR A 117 9.45 -15.33 17.45
N TYR A 118 9.94 -14.15 17.05
CA TYR A 118 11.26 -13.99 16.45
C TYR A 118 12.40 -14.44 17.38
N VAL A 119 12.36 -14.07 18.66
CA VAL A 119 13.37 -14.52 19.64
C VAL A 119 13.35 -16.05 19.79
N MET A 120 12.18 -16.68 19.82
CA MET A 120 12.06 -18.14 19.91
C MET A 120 12.61 -18.84 18.66
N PHE A 121 12.29 -18.35 17.46
CA PHE A 121 12.84 -18.90 16.21
C PHE A 121 14.36 -18.74 16.12
N TYR A 122 14.93 -17.65 16.64
CA TYR A 122 16.38 -17.47 16.77
C TYR A 122 17.01 -18.59 17.60
N TYR A 123 16.49 -18.87 18.80
CA TYR A 123 17.02 -19.93 19.66
C TYR A 123 16.77 -21.33 19.08
N MET A 124 15.64 -21.54 18.42
CA MET A 124 15.35 -22.80 17.74
C MET A 124 16.40 -23.09 16.66
N VAL A 125 16.76 -22.09 15.84
CA VAL A 125 17.82 -22.27 14.83
C VAL A 125 19.17 -22.56 15.48
N LEU A 126 19.56 -21.81 16.51
CA LEU A 126 20.82 -22.05 17.23
C LEU A 126 20.92 -23.49 17.73
N GLU A 127 19.84 -24.00 18.31
CA GLU A 127 19.79 -25.34 18.87
C GLU A 127 19.75 -26.43 17.78
N ARG A 128 18.98 -26.25 16.70
CA ARG A 128 18.97 -27.18 15.56
C ARG A 128 20.34 -27.27 14.87
N LEU A 129 21.06 -26.15 14.75
CA LEU A 129 22.44 -26.14 14.24
C LEU A 129 23.39 -26.92 15.16
N ARG A 130 23.24 -26.81 16.49
CA ARG A 130 23.97 -27.64 17.46
C ARG A 130 23.61 -29.12 17.34
N ALA A 131 22.36 -29.44 17.03
CA ALA A 131 21.88 -30.78 16.74
C ALA A 131 22.34 -31.33 15.36
N GLY A 132 23.21 -30.61 14.64
CA GLY A 132 23.82 -31.07 13.41
C GLY A 132 23.05 -30.72 12.13
N TRP A 133 22.05 -29.85 12.19
CA TRP A 133 21.39 -29.37 10.97
C TRP A 133 22.38 -28.62 10.07
N PRO A 134 22.45 -28.96 8.77
CA PRO A 134 23.37 -28.27 7.88
C PRO A 134 22.86 -26.86 7.57
N MET A 135 23.73 -25.86 7.73
CA MET A 135 23.48 -24.47 7.32
C MET A 135 22.98 -24.35 5.87
N THR A 136 23.41 -25.24 4.99
CA THR A 136 23.00 -25.25 3.58
C THR A 136 21.54 -25.65 3.36
N ALA A 137 20.87 -26.30 4.31
CA ALA A 137 19.44 -26.59 4.22
C ALA A 137 18.60 -25.31 4.19
N PHE A 138 18.90 -24.36 5.08
CA PHE A 138 18.24 -23.06 5.13
C PHE A 138 18.47 -22.26 3.83
N VAL A 139 19.71 -22.18 3.36
CA VAL A 139 20.05 -21.44 2.14
C VAL A 139 19.33 -22.04 0.92
N LYS A 140 19.29 -23.37 0.80
CA LYS A 140 18.55 -24.05 -0.30
C LYS A 140 17.06 -23.74 -0.26
N ALA A 141 16.44 -23.82 0.91
CA ALA A 141 15.03 -23.53 1.08
C ALA A 141 14.73 -22.07 0.67
N LEU A 142 15.53 -21.11 1.15
CA LEU A 142 15.36 -19.70 0.84
C LEU A 142 15.55 -19.39 -0.66
N VAL A 143 16.61 -19.93 -1.30
CA VAL A 143 16.84 -19.74 -2.74
C VAL A 143 15.67 -20.30 -3.57
N MET A 144 15.12 -21.45 -3.18
CA MET A 144 13.96 -22.03 -3.87
C MET A 144 12.70 -21.18 -3.68
N THR A 145 12.43 -20.68 -2.46
CA THR A 145 11.33 -19.76 -2.20
C THR A 145 11.42 -18.50 -3.07
N ILE A 146 12.62 -17.91 -3.20
CA ILE A 146 12.83 -16.73 -4.06
C ILE A 146 12.73 -17.10 -5.55
N SER A 147 13.07 -18.32 -5.94
CA SER A 147 12.87 -18.77 -7.32
C SER A 147 11.39 -18.82 -7.70
N ILE A 148 10.53 -19.26 -6.77
CA ILE A 148 9.06 -19.22 -6.93
C ILE A 148 8.58 -17.78 -7.02
N LEU A 149 9.14 -16.88 -6.21
CA LEU A 149 8.81 -15.45 -6.25
C LEU A 149 9.15 -14.83 -7.61
N CYS A 150 10.35 -15.10 -8.12
CA CYS A 150 10.77 -14.63 -9.44
C CYS A 150 9.87 -15.18 -10.55
N LEU A 151 9.47 -16.46 -10.47
CA LEU A 151 8.54 -17.05 -11.44
C LEU A 151 7.19 -16.32 -11.43
N PHE A 152 6.63 -16.08 -10.25
CA PHE A 152 5.36 -15.35 -10.13
C PHE A 152 5.46 -13.92 -10.66
N ALA A 153 6.56 -13.22 -10.36
CA ALA A 153 6.81 -11.87 -10.86
C ALA A 153 6.96 -11.81 -12.39
N LEU A 154 7.63 -12.80 -12.99
CA LEU A 154 7.72 -12.90 -14.45
C LEU A 154 6.36 -13.17 -15.08
N LEU A 155 5.54 -14.05 -14.47
CA LEU A 155 4.19 -14.35 -14.94
C LEU A 155 3.29 -13.12 -14.86
N GLU A 156 3.37 -12.35 -13.78
CA GLU A 156 2.67 -11.08 -13.62
C GLU A 156 3.07 -10.09 -14.71
N TYR A 157 4.38 -9.90 -14.92
CA TYR A 157 4.89 -8.96 -15.92
C TYR A 157 4.53 -9.38 -17.35
N LEU A 158 4.59 -10.67 -17.65
CA LEU A 158 4.18 -11.23 -18.94
C LEU A 158 2.68 -11.06 -19.15
N ALA A 159 1.88 -11.31 -18.11
CA ALA A 159 0.43 -11.13 -18.17
C ALA A 159 0.05 -9.68 -18.43
N TRP A 160 0.74 -8.72 -17.82
CA TRP A 160 0.58 -7.30 -18.12
C TRP A 160 0.96 -6.96 -19.57
N TYR A 161 2.14 -7.41 -20.03
CA TYR A 161 2.64 -7.03 -21.35
C TYR A 161 1.82 -7.63 -22.51
N VAL A 162 1.36 -8.88 -22.35
CA VAL A 162 0.61 -9.61 -23.38
C VAL A 162 -0.90 -9.40 -23.22
N GLY A 163 -1.39 -9.10 -22.02
CA GLY A 163 -2.82 -9.03 -21.70
C GLY A 163 -3.40 -10.42 -21.39
N LEU A 164 -2.68 -11.23 -20.61
CA LEU A 164 -3.21 -12.51 -20.14
C LEU A 164 -4.16 -12.26 -18.96
N PRO A 165 -5.40 -12.76 -18.99
CA PRO A 165 -6.40 -12.54 -17.94
C PRO A 165 -6.15 -13.40 -16.69
N LEU A 166 -4.88 -13.54 -16.28
CA LEU A 166 -4.48 -14.17 -15.02
C LEU A 166 -4.74 -13.27 -13.82
N PHE A 167 -4.85 -11.96 -14.05
CA PHE A 167 -5.08 -10.94 -13.04
C PHE A 167 -6.22 -10.01 -13.47
N PRO A 168 -7.08 -9.53 -12.54
CA PRO A 168 -8.27 -8.77 -12.86
C PRO A 168 -8.03 -7.52 -13.73
N ASP A 169 -6.88 -6.86 -13.57
CA ASP A 169 -6.55 -5.60 -14.24
C ASP A 169 -5.96 -5.78 -15.65
N PHE A 170 -5.48 -6.98 -16.01
CA PHE A 170 -4.75 -7.21 -17.26
C PHE A 170 -5.64 -7.70 -18.39
N ARG A 171 -6.69 -6.93 -18.70
CA ARG A 171 -7.64 -7.25 -19.79
C ARG A 171 -7.09 -6.97 -21.18
N GLN A 172 -6.10 -6.10 -21.29
CA GLN A 172 -5.37 -5.78 -22.52
C GLN A 172 -3.88 -5.63 -22.22
N GLY A 173 -3.03 -5.91 -23.21
CA GLY A 173 -1.59 -5.81 -23.07
C GLY A 173 -0.97 -4.94 -24.15
N TRP A 174 0.22 -4.40 -23.87
CA TRP A 174 0.92 -3.57 -24.85
C TRP A 174 1.13 -4.29 -26.18
N TRP A 175 1.40 -5.61 -26.16
CA TRP A 175 1.58 -6.41 -27.37
C TRP A 175 0.42 -6.30 -28.36
N THR A 176 -0.82 -6.23 -27.88
CA THR A 176 -2.01 -6.15 -28.73
C THR A 176 -2.33 -4.73 -29.17
N ILE A 177 -1.89 -3.71 -28.41
CA ILE A 177 -2.18 -2.29 -28.67
C ILE A 177 -1.16 -1.66 -29.63
N GLY A 178 0.13 -1.78 -29.31
CA GLY A 178 1.22 -1.11 -30.03
C GLY A 178 2.52 -1.91 -30.12
N GLY A 179 2.69 -2.93 -29.28
CA GLY A 179 3.90 -3.72 -29.09
C GLY A 179 4.42 -4.46 -30.32
N ARG A 180 3.55 -4.73 -31.30
CA ARG A 180 3.97 -5.32 -32.59
C ARG A 180 4.79 -4.36 -33.45
N GLN A 181 4.52 -3.06 -33.35
CA GLN A 181 5.22 -2.01 -34.10
C GLN A 181 6.33 -1.38 -33.26
N ASP A 182 6.01 -1.08 -32.01
CA ASP A 182 6.94 -0.53 -31.03
C ASP A 182 6.95 -1.43 -29.78
N PRO A 183 7.92 -2.35 -29.66
CA PRO A 183 8.00 -3.28 -28.52
C PRO A 183 8.13 -2.60 -27.16
N LEU A 184 8.54 -1.32 -27.13
CA LEU A 184 8.69 -0.59 -25.87
C LEU A 184 7.34 0.02 -25.48
N PRO A 185 6.81 -0.32 -24.29
CA PRO A 185 5.56 0.26 -23.81
C PRO A 185 5.75 1.73 -23.41
N PRO A 186 4.69 2.56 -23.49
CA PRO A 186 4.73 3.98 -23.12
C PRO A 186 4.86 4.19 -21.60
N TYR A 187 4.73 3.12 -20.83
CA TYR A 187 5.10 3.08 -19.42
C TYR A 187 5.53 1.67 -19.00
N TRP A 188 6.26 1.61 -17.89
CA TRP A 188 6.72 0.36 -17.31
C TRP A 188 5.86 0.00 -16.10
N TYR A 189 5.37 -1.23 -16.09
CA TYR A 189 4.56 -1.74 -14.99
C TYR A 189 5.41 -2.03 -13.75
N ARG A 190 4.90 -1.54 -12.61
CA ARG A 190 5.45 -1.86 -11.30
C ARG A 190 4.67 -3.02 -10.73
N LEU A 191 5.36 -4.08 -10.32
CA LEU A 191 4.73 -5.26 -9.71
C LEU A 191 3.77 -4.85 -8.57
N GLN A 192 2.55 -5.40 -8.60
CA GLN A 192 1.50 -5.16 -7.61
C GLN A 192 1.00 -6.46 -6.99
N TYR A 193 0.84 -7.53 -7.78
CA TYR A 193 0.26 -8.78 -7.32
C TYR A 193 1.29 -9.66 -6.59
N THR A 194 2.55 -9.62 -7.01
CA THR A 194 3.64 -10.34 -6.35
C THR A 194 3.78 -9.86 -4.90
N LEU A 195 3.35 -10.73 -3.96
CA LEU A 195 3.30 -10.47 -2.51
C LEU A 195 2.43 -9.27 -2.08
N ALA A 196 1.55 -8.78 -2.95
CA ALA A 196 0.71 -7.59 -2.73
C ALA A 196 1.49 -6.30 -2.38
N ASN A 197 2.83 -6.30 -2.49
CA ASN A 197 3.68 -5.16 -2.15
C ASN A 197 5.05 -5.26 -2.86
N PRO A 198 5.36 -4.35 -3.81
CA PRO A 198 6.64 -4.36 -4.54
C PRO A 198 7.87 -4.12 -3.65
N ASN A 199 7.74 -3.34 -2.57
CA ASN A 199 8.87 -3.10 -1.66
C ASN A 199 9.21 -4.37 -0.86
N LEU A 200 8.20 -5.17 -0.50
CA LEU A 200 8.40 -6.46 0.16
C LEU A 200 9.12 -7.45 -0.76
N ALA A 201 8.68 -7.56 -2.01
CA ALA A 201 9.37 -8.38 -3.02
C ALA A 201 10.82 -7.90 -3.21
N ALA A 202 11.04 -6.59 -3.31
CA ALA A 202 12.38 -6.01 -3.42
C ALA A 202 13.26 -6.29 -2.19
N ALA A 203 12.69 -6.27 -0.99
CA ALA A 203 13.42 -6.58 0.24
C ALA A 203 13.93 -8.01 0.25
N LEU A 204 13.09 -8.98 -0.13
CA LEU A 204 13.48 -10.39 -0.21
C LEU A 204 14.51 -10.66 -1.31
N LEU A 205 14.37 -10.01 -2.47
CA LEU A 205 15.35 -10.11 -3.56
C LEU A 205 16.70 -9.51 -3.17
N ALA A 206 16.71 -8.28 -2.65
CA ALA A 206 17.91 -7.60 -2.19
C ALA A 206 18.61 -8.38 -1.06
N TYR A 207 17.83 -8.95 -0.14
CA TYR A 207 18.32 -9.81 0.93
C TYR A 207 19.02 -11.07 0.39
N THR A 208 18.54 -11.66 -0.71
CA THR A 208 19.03 -12.96 -1.18
C THR A 208 20.06 -12.90 -2.31
N LEU A 209 20.21 -11.77 -3.00
CA LEU A 209 21.24 -11.57 -4.03
C LEU A 209 22.67 -11.90 -3.55
N PRO A 210 23.13 -11.48 -2.34
CA PRO A 210 24.43 -11.91 -1.81
C PRO A 210 24.60 -13.43 -1.69
N LEU A 211 23.51 -14.18 -1.46
CA LEU A 211 23.54 -15.65 -1.40
C LEU A 211 23.68 -16.29 -2.78
N GLY A 212 23.10 -15.70 -3.81
CA GLY A 212 23.35 -16.11 -5.20
C GLY A 212 24.81 -15.91 -5.60
N ALA A 213 25.41 -14.79 -5.17
CA ALA A 213 26.82 -14.50 -5.40
C ALA A 213 27.71 -15.50 -4.67
N ALA A 214 27.37 -15.81 -3.41
CA ALA A 214 28.01 -16.88 -2.64
C ALA A 214 27.90 -18.24 -3.36
N ALA A 215 26.73 -18.58 -3.91
CA ALA A 215 26.53 -19.82 -4.65
C ALA A 215 27.40 -19.91 -5.91
N ALA A 216 27.51 -18.82 -6.68
CA ALA A 216 28.34 -18.76 -7.89
C ALA A 216 29.83 -18.93 -7.59
N VAL A 217 30.30 -18.32 -6.49
CA VAL A 217 31.68 -18.41 -6.02
C VAL A 217 31.98 -19.80 -5.44
N ALA A 218 31.07 -20.37 -4.65
CA ALA A 218 31.23 -21.70 -4.05
C ALA A 218 31.08 -22.85 -5.07
N ALA A 219 30.49 -22.59 -6.24
CA ALA A 219 30.25 -23.61 -7.26
C ALA A 219 31.56 -24.22 -7.81
N ARG A 220 31.68 -25.55 -7.67
CA ARG A 220 32.79 -26.35 -8.21
C ARG A 220 32.64 -26.73 -9.70
N SER A 221 31.41 -26.72 -10.22
CA SER A 221 31.11 -27.06 -11.62
C SER A 221 30.75 -25.82 -12.42
N ARG A 222 31.20 -25.75 -13.68
CA ARG A 222 30.83 -24.68 -14.62
C ARG A 222 29.32 -24.54 -14.77
N TRP A 223 28.58 -25.65 -14.78
CA TRP A 223 27.12 -25.66 -14.88
C TRP A 223 26.45 -25.08 -13.63
N ARG A 224 26.91 -25.48 -12.45
CA ARG A 224 26.40 -24.93 -11.18
C ARG A 224 26.68 -23.44 -11.06
N ARG A 225 27.85 -22.99 -11.54
CA ARG A 225 28.21 -21.57 -11.58
C ARG A 225 27.33 -20.80 -12.56
N ALA A 226 27.13 -21.33 -13.77
CA ALA A 226 26.25 -20.71 -14.77
C ALA A 226 24.80 -20.59 -14.24
N ASN A 227 24.27 -21.64 -13.61
CA ASN A 227 22.93 -21.60 -13.01
C ASN A 227 22.81 -20.56 -11.90
N ALA A 228 23.82 -20.43 -11.03
CA ALA A 228 23.83 -19.41 -9.98
C ALA A 228 23.90 -17.99 -10.57
N LEU A 229 24.67 -17.77 -11.63
CA LEU A 229 24.75 -16.49 -12.33
C LEU A 229 23.45 -16.15 -13.07
N LEU A 230 22.80 -17.14 -13.69
CA LEU A 230 21.50 -16.96 -14.33
C LEU A 230 20.42 -16.62 -13.28
N TRP A 231 20.43 -17.31 -12.14
CA TRP A 231 19.53 -17.03 -11.03
C TRP A 231 19.73 -15.62 -10.47
N LEU A 232 20.98 -15.18 -10.32
CA LEU A 232 21.32 -13.80 -9.94
C LEU A 232 20.80 -12.77 -10.94
N ALA A 233 21.01 -13.02 -12.23
CA ALA A 233 20.54 -12.13 -13.29
C ALA A 233 19.02 -12.03 -13.27
N LEU A 234 18.32 -13.16 -13.11
CA LEU A 234 16.87 -13.19 -12.98
C LEU A 234 16.39 -12.38 -11.76
N CYS A 235 16.97 -12.61 -10.58
CA CYS A 235 16.63 -11.85 -9.38
C CYS A 235 16.90 -10.35 -9.55
N GLY A 236 17.98 -9.98 -10.25
CA GLY A 236 18.30 -8.60 -10.59
C GLY A 236 17.26 -7.96 -11.52
N VAL A 237 16.83 -8.65 -12.57
CA VAL A 237 15.77 -8.19 -13.48
C VAL A 237 14.46 -7.98 -12.73
N VAL A 238 14.02 -8.97 -11.95
CA VAL A 238 12.80 -8.84 -11.14
C VAL A 238 12.92 -7.72 -10.12
N LEU A 239 14.09 -7.53 -9.50
CA LEU A 239 14.32 -6.42 -8.57
C LEU A 239 14.14 -5.06 -9.26
N VAL A 240 14.57 -4.91 -10.52
CA VAL A 240 14.35 -3.67 -11.29
C VAL A 240 12.86 -3.43 -11.54
N THR A 241 12.07 -4.47 -11.86
CA THR A 241 10.62 -4.31 -12.11
C THR A 241 9.80 -4.02 -10.84
N THR A 242 10.40 -4.09 -9.64
CA THR A 242 9.74 -3.62 -8.40
C THR A 242 9.67 -2.09 -8.29
N PHE A 243 10.52 -1.36 -9.01
CA PHE A 243 10.71 0.10 -8.86
C PHE A 243 10.98 0.53 -7.40
N SER A 244 11.52 -0.36 -6.56
CA SER A 244 11.88 -0.04 -5.17
C SER A 244 13.32 0.45 -5.07
N ARG A 245 13.49 1.78 -5.00
CA ARG A 245 14.80 2.42 -4.82
C ARG A 245 15.53 1.93 -3.57
N GLY A 246 14.80 1.72 -2.46
CA GLY A 246 15.36 1.14 -1.24
C GLY A 246 15.88 -0.29 -1.45
N GLY A 247 15.16 -1.10 -2.24
CA GLY A 247 15.61 -2.44 -2.63
C GLY A 247 16.87 -2.42 -3.50
N TRP A 248 16.99 -1.48 -4.44
CA TRP A 248 18.17 -1.36 -5.31
C TRP A 248 19.43 -0.97 -4.53
N LEU A 249 19.30 0.05 -3.66
CA LEU A 249 20.37 0.48 -2.76
C LEU A 249 20.80 -0.65 -1.83
N ALA A 250 19.83 -1.36 -1.24
CA ALA A 250 20.08 -2.51 -0.39
C ALA A 250 20.83 -3.64 -1.11
N ALA A 251 20.42 -3.99 -2.33
CA ALA A 251 21.08 -5.01 -3.13
C ALA A 251 22.53 -4.63 -3.47
N GLY A 252 22.75 -3.38 -3.89
CA GLY A 252 24.09 -2.86 -4.17
C GLY A 252 24.99 -2.89 -2.95
N ALA A 253 24.50 -2.42 -1.79
CA ALA A 253 25.23 -2.44 -0.53
C ALA A 253 25.53 -3.87 -0.05
N GLY A 254 24.59 -4.79 -0.20
CA GLY A 254 24.78 -6.21 0.11
C GLY A 254 25.86 -6.86 -0.76
N LEU A 255 25.80 -6.68 -2.09
CA LEU A 255 26.80 -7.22 -3.00
C LEU A 255 28.20 -6.62 -2.75
N LEU A 256 28.29 -5.32 -2.46
CA LEU A 256 29.52 -4.66 -2.06
C LEU A 256 30.09 -5.23 -0.76
N ALA A 257 29.24 -5.43 0.25
CA ALA A 257 29.64 -6.04 1.52
C ALA A 257 30.13 -7.48 1.30
N PHE A 258 29.43 -8.28 0.50
CA PHE A 258 29.80 -9.66 0.18
C PHE A 258 31.18 -9.73 -0.45
N MET A 259 31.40 -8.92 -1.50
CA MET A 259 32.70 -8.80 -2.11
C MET A 259 33.72 -8.42 -1.03
N GLY A 260 33.45 -7.37 -0.24
CA GLY A 260 34.34 -6.82 0.81
C GLY A 260 34.91 -7.88 1.73
N LEU A 261 34.00 -8.74 2.19
CA LEU A 261 34.30 -9.87 3.06
C LEU A 261 35.18 -10.93 2.36
N LEU A 262 34.93 -11.22 1.08
CA LEU A 262 35.76 -12.13 0.30
C LEU A 262 37.18 -11.59 0.06
N ALA A 263 37.33 -10.32 -0.32
CA ALA A 263 38.67 -9.72 -0.45
C ALA A 263 39.46 -9.86 0.84
N ARG A 264 38.83 -9.53 1.97
CA ARG A 264 39.49 -9.56 3.27
C ARG A 264 39.83 -10.99 3.72
N ARG A 265 39.00 -11.98 3.39
CA ARG A 265 39.25 -13.38 3.74
C ARG A 265 40.32 -14.04 2.86
N TRP A 266 40.43 -13.63 1.59
CA TRP A 266 41.25 -14.28 0.57
C TRP A 266 42.36 -13.40 -0.02
N ALA A 267 42.71 -12.30 0.64
CA ALA A 267 43.72 -11.37 0.17
C ALA A 267 45.10 -12.04 -0.01
N ASN A 268 45.52 -12.17 -1.26
CA ASN A 268 46.84 -11.71 -1.72
C ASN A 268 46.58 -10.43 -2.56
N LEU A 269 47.45 -9.42 -2.47
CA LEU A 269 47.25 -8.09 -3.10
C LEU A 269 46.93 -8.17 -4.62
N ALA A 270 47.44 -9.17 -5.33
CA ALA A 270 47.19 -9.38 -6.75
C ALA A 270 45.73 -9.75 -7.09
N THR A 271 45.03 -10.46 -6.21
CA THR A 271 43.62 -10.85 -6.40
C THR A 271 42.70 -9.67 -6.15
N ILE A 272 43.01 -8.85 -5.14
CA ILE A 272 42.35 -7.56 -4.89
C ILE A 272 42.54 -6.65 -6.11
N ALA A 273 43.76 -6.57 -6.67
CA ALA A 273 44.05 -5.77 -7.86
C ALA A 273 43.41 -6.27 -9.16
N ARG A 274 43.15 -7.58 -9.32
CA ARG A 274 42.41 -8.12 -10.48
C ARG A 274 40.92 -7.84 -10.40
N TRP A 275 40.34 -7.99 -9.21
CA TRP A 275 38.92 -7.77 -9.03
C TRP A 275 38.60 -6.29 -8.83
N ARG A 276 39.55 -5.39 -8.48
CA ARG A 276 39.31 -3.95 -8.15
C ARG A 276 38.45 -3.23 -9.19
N PHE A 277 38.63 -3.60 -10.46
CA PHE A 277 37.83 -3.08 -11.56
C PHE A 277 36.38 -3.58 -11.48
N MET A 278 36.11 -4.85 -11.13
CA MET A 278 34.76 -5.35 -10.88
C MET A 278 34.12 -4.79 -9.60
N TRP A 279 34.93 -4.49 -8.57
CA TRP A 279 34.47 -3.85 -7.32
C TRP A 279 33.95 -2.44 -7.51
N LEU A 280 34.52 -1.72 -8.47
CA LEU A 280 33.99 -0.42 -8.89
C LEU A 280 32.93 -0.62 -9.98
N ALA A 281 33.18 -1.47 -10.97
CA ALA A 281 32.31 -1.59 -12.14
C ALA A 281 30.94 -2.22 -11.87
N VAL A 282 30.78 -3.23 -11.01
CA VAL A 282 29.44 -3.82 -10.79
C VAL A 282 28.52 -2.87 -10.02
N PRO A 283 28.95 -2.27 -8.89
CA PRO A 283 28.15 -1.25 -8.21
C PRO A 283 28.05 0.02 -9.02
N LEU A 284 29.09 0.44 -9.77
CA LEU A 284 29.01 1.59 -10.67
C LEU A 284 28.08 1.28 -11.84
N VAL A 285 28.02 0.07 -12.38
CA VAL A 285 27.06 -0.30 -13.43
C VAL A 285 25.66 -0.42 -12.85
N LEU A 286 25.46 -0.92 -11.64
CA LEU A 286 24.15 -0.92 -10.99
C LEU A 286 23.71 0.48 -10.55
N LEU A 287 24.65 1.34 -10.15
CA LEU A 287 24.43 2.74 -9.79
C LEU A 287 24.21 3.59 -11.03
N VAL A 288 25.01 3.42 -12.08
CA VAL A 288 24.87 4.10 -13.37
C VAL A 288 23.65 3.57 -14.08
N ALA A 289 23.38 2.26 -14.11
CA ALA A 289 22.11 1.73 -14.59
C ALA A 289 20.98 2.27 -13.73
N GLY A 290 21.08 2.29 -12.40
CA GLY A 290 20.08 2.88 -11.52
C GLY A 290 19.88 4.38 -11.72
N LEU A 291 20.93 5.14 -12.00
CA LEU A 291 20.93 6.59 -12.26
C LEU A 291 20.46 6.91 -13.68
N VAL A 292 20.84 6.09 -14.66
CA VAL A 292 20.38 6.15 -16.05
C VAL A 292 18.91 5.79 -16.07
N ILE A 293 18.52 4.68 -15.45
CA ILE A 293 17.13 4.30 -15.25
C ILE A 293 16.40 5.41 -14.50
N TYR A 294 16.92 5.97 -13.40
CA TYR A 294 16.30 7.10 -12.70
C TYR A 294 16.19 8.39 -13.54
N LYS A 295 17.18 8.65 -14.41
CA LYS A 295 17.17 9.81 -15.31
C LYS A 295 16.26 9.61 -16.52
N VAL A 296 16.17 8.39 -17.04
CA VAL A 296 15.51 8.00 -18.30
C VAL A 296 14.09 7.46 -18.08
N LEU A 297 13.76 7.00 -16.87
CA LEU A 297 12.42 6.54 -16.47
C LEU A 297 11.85 7.50 -15.42
N PRO A 298 11.16 8.58 -15.83
CA PRO A 298 10.48 9.50 -14.94
C PRO A 298 9.42 8.83 -14.04
N GLU A 299 9.01 7.58 -14.33
CA GLU A 299 8.20 6.73 -13.45
C GLU A 299 8.88 6.46 -12.10
N LEU A 300 10.20 6.64 -11.99
CA LEU A 300 10.96 6.58 -10.75
C LEU A 300 10.97 7.90 -9.98
N ARG A 301 10.57 9.00 -10.62
CA ARG A 301 10.41 10.34 -10.03
C ARG A 301 8.96 10.58 -9.61
N ARG A 302 8.28 9.57 -9.05
CA ARG A 302 6.90 9.73 -8.58
C ARG A 302 6.83 10.87 -7.55
N PRO A 303 6.14 11.98 -7.88
CA PRO A 303 5.84 13.02 -6.91
C PRO A 303 5.08 12.40 -5.72
N GLY A 304 5.36 12.83 -4.50
CA GLY A 304 4.67 12.38 -3.29
C GLY A 304 5.24 11.16 -2.54
N SER A 305 6.01 10.25 -3.16
CA SER A 305 6.55 9.08 -2.42
C SER A 305 7.75 9.39 -1.52
N ASP A 306 8.53 10.42 -1.84
CA ASP A 306 9.64 10.89 -1.00
C ASP A 306 9.17 11.93 0.02
N GLU A 307 8.30 12.84 -0.41
CA GLU A 307 7.66 13.84 0.47
C GLU A 307 6.88 13.17 1.61
N SER A 308 6.11 12.11 1.30
CA SER A 308 5.42 11.33 2.33
C SER A 308 6.38 10.70 3.35
N ARG A 309 7.53 10.17 2.92
CA ARG A 309 8.53 9.63 3.85
C ARG A 309 9.16 10.71 4.72
N LEU A 310 9.42 11.89 4.16
CA LEU A 310 9.95 13.00 4.93
C LEU A 310 8.95 13.44 6.02
N ALA A 311 7.66 13.52 5.67
CA ALA A 311 6.58 13.80 6.61
C ALA A 311 6.54 12.76 7.74
N MET A 312 6.62 11.47 7.42
CA MET A 312 6.69 10.40 8.43
C MET A 312 7.85 10.61 9.38
N TRP A 313 9.04 10.92 8.86
CA TRP A 313 10.23 11.09 9.70
C TRP A 313 10.08 12.31 10.61
N GLN A 314 9.46 13.39 10.14
CA GLN A 314 9.15 14.55 10.97
C GLN A 314 8.19 14.17 12.11
N TYR A 315 7.10 13.44 11.83
CA TYR A 315 6.19 12.97 12.86
C TYR A 315 6.87 12.00 13.86
N ALA A 316 7.73 11.11 13.38
CA ALA A 316 8.54 10.25 14.25
C ALA A 316 9.42 11.09 15.18
N LEU A 317 10.07 12.15 14.68
CA LEU A 317 10.89 13.05 15.49
C LEU A 317 10.08 13.82 16.54
N ILE A 318 8.85 14.23 16.21
CA ILE A 318 7.92 14.84 17.17
C ILE A 318 7.59 13.85 18.29
N MET A 319 7.22 12.60 17.95
CA MET A 319 6.95 11.54 18.94
C MET A 319 8.16 11.23 19.82
N ILE A 320 9.36 11.15 19.23
CA ILE A 320 10.61 10.92 19.96
C ILE A 320 10.88 12.06 20.94
N ARG A 321 10.61 13.31 20.54
CA ARG A 321 10.80 14.48 21.39
C ARG A 321 9.85 14.48 22.59
N GLU A 322 8.61 14.01 22.41
CA GLU A 322 7.62 13.93 23.49
C GLU A 322 7.84 12.74 24.43
N HIS A 323 8.30 11.60 23.89
CA HIS A 323 8.46 10.35 24.64
C HIS A 323 9.86 9.72 24.49
N PRO A 324 10.95 10.43 24.83
CA PRO A 324 12.31 10.02 24.47
C PRO A 324 12.82 8.75 25.17
N LEU A 325 12.31 8.43 26.35
CA LEU A 325 12.83 7.32 27.15
C LEU A 325 12.16 5.98 26.86
N ILE A 326 10.84 6.00 26.68
CA ILE A 326 10.01 4.77 26.64
C ILE A 326 9.18 4.71 25.35
N GLY A 327 9.07 5.81 24.60
CA GLY A 327 8.27 5.88 23.39
C GLY A 327 6.77 5.81 23.66
N SER A 328 6.00 5.67 22.59
CA SER A 328 4.53 5.64 22.63
C SER A 328 3.93 4.24 22.85
N GLY A 329 4.75 3.19 22.88
CA GLY A 329 4.34 1.78 22.90
C GLY A 329 4.55 1.10 21.54
N PRO A 330 4.95 -0.19 21.48
CA PRO A 330 4.94 -0.98 20.25
C PRO A 330 3.64 -0.86 19.46
N ARG A 331 3.72 -0.75 18.13
CA ARG A 331 2.59 -0.67 17.16
C ARG A 331 1.73 0.59 17.26
N THR A 332 2.04 1.54 18.14
CA THR A 332 1.19 2.73 18.29
C THR A 332 1.54 3.87 17.36
N TYR A 333 2.64 3.80 16.59
CA TYR A 333 3.08 4.89 15.71
C TYR A 333 1.94 5.42 14.82
N GLY A 334 1.27 4.53 14.07
CA GLY A 334 0.20 4.95 13.16
C GLY A 334 -1.01 5.55 13.88
N ALA A 335 -1.34 5.03 15.08
CA ALA A 335 -2.42 5.57 15.88
C ALA A 335 -2.11 6.96 16.45
N ARG A 336 -0.84 7.21 16.82
CA ARG A 336 -0.39 8.48 17.40
C ARG A 336 -0.02 9.53 16.35
N LEU A 337 0.27 9.14 15.11
CA LEU A 337 0.54 10.07 14.03
C LEU A 337 -0.58 11.10 13.86
N LEU A 338 -1.82 10.68 14.09
CA LEU A 338 -3.02 11.51 13.99
C LEU A 338 -3.13 12.60 15.06
N ASP A 339 -2.44 12.43 16.19
CA ASP A 339 -2.38 13.46 17.24
C ASP A 339 -1.62 14.69 16.70
N TYR A 340 -0.70 14.48 15.76
CA TYR A 340 0.18 15.53 15.19
C TYR A 340 -0.16 15.91 13.76
N TRP A 341 -0.94 15.09 13.06
CA TRP A 341 -1.16 15.24 11.63
C TRP A 341 -1.74 16.61 11.26
N ASP A 342 -1.10 17.25 10.28
CA ASP A 342 -1.56 18.47 9.64
C ASP A 342 -1.97 18.21 8.18
N ALA A 343 -3.26 18.31 7.88
CA ALA A 343 -3.76 18.10 6.52
C ALA A 343 -3.49 19.29 5.60
N ALA A 344 -3.14 20.46 6.15
CA ALA A 344 -2.75 21.63 5.36
C ALA A 344 -1.34 21.46 4.77
N GLU A 345 -0.44 20.81 5.52
CA GLU A 345 0.94 20.56 5.09
C GLU A 345 1.05 19.25 4.29
N TYR A 346 0.31 18.21 4.69
CA TYR A 346 0.36 16.91 4.05
C TYR A 346 -1.05 16.37 3.76
N PRO A 347 -1.45 16.27 2.47
CA PRO A 347 -2.73 15.70 2.06
C PRO A 347 -3.00 14.33 2.71
N ILE A 348 -4.26 14.05 3.04
CA ILE A 348 -4.65 12.87 3.84
C ILE A 348 -4.24 11.53 3.23
N GLN A 349 -4.06 11.46 1.90
CA GLN A 349 -3.52 10.30 1.20
C GLN A 349 -2.12 9.88 1.71
N TYR A 350 -1.43 10.75 2.44
CA TYR A 350 -0.14 10.52 3.09
C TYR A 350 -0.24 10.20 4.59
N VAL A 351 -1.44 10.05 5.17
CA VAL A 351 -1.62 9.90 6.64
C VAL A 351 -1.81 8.45 7.05
N PHE A 352 -2.07 7.58 6.07
CA PHE A 352 -2.41 6.17 6.29
C PHE A 352 -1.18 5.29 6.52
N LEU A 353 -0.21 5.84 7.23
CA LEU A 353 1.13 5.29 7.36
C LEU A 353 1.28 4.66 8.74
N GLY A 354 1.12 3.35 8.76
CA GLY A 354 1.31 2.55 9.97
C GLY A 354 2.73 2.46 10.49
N SER A 355 3.68 3.18 9.86
CA SER A 355 5.08 3.17 10.27
C SER A 355 5.82 4.41 9.78
N ALA A 356 6.98 4.66 10.38
CA ALA A 356 7.93 5.69 9.97
C ALA A 356 8.67 5.36 8.66
N HIS A 357 8.46 4.17 8.07
CA HIS A 357 9.28 3.64 6.97
C HIS A 357 10.79 3.78 7.22
N ASN A 358 11.21 3.64 8.47
CA ASN A 358 12.58 3.73 8.94
C ASN A 358 12.65 3.07 10.31
N VAL A 359 13.27 1.89 10.38
CA VAL A 359 13.29 1.06 11.59
C VAL A 359 13.88 1.77 12.82
N PRO A 360 15.04 2.47 12.74
CA PRO A 360 15.56 3.23 13.87
C PRO A 360 14.60 4.33 14.38
N LEU A 361 14.00 5.11 13.47
CA LEU A 361 13.06 6.15 13.85
C LEU A 361 11.77 5.55 14.43
N GLN A 362 11.26 4.48 13.82
CA GLN A 362 10.11 3.73 14.34
C GLN A 362 10.40 3.20 15.75
N ALA A 363 11.54 2.53 15.94
CA ALA A 363 11.93 1.98 17.23
C ALA A 363 12.13 3.08 18.27
N ALA A 364 12.63 4.26 17.88
CA ALA A 364 12.79 5.39 18.79
C ALA A 364 11.45 6.01 19.18
N ALA A 365 10.52 6.13 18.22
CA ALA A 365 9.17 6.65 18.47
C ALA A 365 8.36 5.69 19.37
N GLU A 366 8.44 4.39 19.13
CA GLU A 366 7.64 3.39 19.84
C GLU A 366 8.28 2.90 21.15
N LEU A 367 9.61 2.72 21.19
CA LEU A 367 10.34 2.13 22.33
C LEU A 367 11.25 3.13 23.06
N GLY A 368 11.31 4.38 22.60
CA GLY A 368 12.25 5.39 23.08
C GLY A 368 13.66 5.21 22.51
N ILE A 369 14.50 6.22 22.70
CA ILE A 369 15.92 6.22 22.32
C ILE A 369 16.66 4.98 22.85
N PRO A 370 16.48 4.55 24.13
CA PRO A 370 17.14 3.33 24.61
C PRO A 370 16.72 2.07 23.85
N GLY A 371 15.45 1.97 23.44
CA GLY A 371 14.94 0.84 22.66
C GLY A 371 15.53 0.82 21.25
N ALA A 372 15.58 1.97 20.58
CA ALA A 372 16.25 2.10 19.28
C ALA A 372 17.74 1.73 19.34
N LEU A 373 18.45 2.17 20.38
CA LEU A 373 19.85 1.81 20.61
C LEU A 373 20.01 0.30 20.80
N LEU A 374 19.11 -0.35 21.54
CA LEU A 374 19.14 -1.81 21.72
C LEU A 374 18.93 -2.56 20.40
N VAL A 375 18.02 -2.11 19.53
CA VAL A 375 17.83 -2.67 18.18
C VAL A 375 19.14 -2.58 17.37
N VAL A 376 19.80 -1.43 17.39
CA VAL A 376 21.10 -1.23 16.71
C VAL A 376 22.19 -2.11 17.32
N ILE A 377 22.27 -2.20 18.66
CA ILE A 377 23.24 -3.04 19.37
C ILE A 377 23.07 -4.51 18.98
N VAL A 378 21.84 -5.04 18.99
CA VAL A 378 21.56 -6.42 18.58
C VAL A 378 22.04 -6.65 17.14
N ALA A 379 21.70 -5.75 16.21
CA ALA A 379 22.15 -5.84 14.82
C ALA A 379 23.68 -5.86 14.70
N VAL A 380 24.38 -4.94 15.35
CA VAL A 380 25.85 -4.86 15.33
C VAL A 380 26.50 -6.12 15.91
N LEU A 381 25.94 -6.67 17.00
CA LEU A 381 26.48 -7.89 17.62
C LEU A 381 26.28 -9.12 16.75
N VAL A 382 25.14 -9.25 16.05
CA VAL A 382 24.93 -10.30 15.04
C VAL A 382 25.97 -10.18 13.92
N LEU A 383 26.14 -8.97 13.38
CA LEU A 383 27.11 -8.72 12.30
C LEU A 383 28.55 -9.05 12.75
N ARG A 384 28.92 -8.66 13.97
CA ARG A 384 30.22 -8.94 14.57
C ARG A 384 30.46 -10.45 14.75
N ALA A 385 29.44 -11.20 15.18
CA ALA A 385 29.52 -12.64 15.34
C ALA A 385 29.74 -13.35 14.00
N GLY A 386 28.93 -13.02 12.98
CA GLY A 386 29.09 -13.57 11.63
C GLY A 386 30.44 -13.21 11.01
N TYR A 387 30.89 -11.96 11.17
CA TYR A 387 32.19 -11.51 10.68
C TYR A 387 33.36 -12.33 11.27
N ARG A 388 33.33 -12.60 12.58
CA ARG A 388 34.34 -13.45 13.24
C ARG A 388 34.28 -14.89 12.73
N ALA A 389 33.07 -15.43 12.50
CA ALA A 389 32.89 -16.79 12.03
C ALA A 389 33.55 -17.04 10.65
N ILE A 390 33.52 -16.05 9.74
CA ILE A 390 34.13 -16.15 8.40
C ILE A 390 35.61 -16.56 8.46
N PHE A 391 36.36 -16.13 9.47
CA PHE A 391 37.79 -16.42 9.57
C PHE A 391 38.11 -17.79 10.17
N HIS A 392 37.16 -18.40 10.89
CA HIS A 392 37.35 -19.69 11.57
C HIS A 392 36.74 -20.86 10.80
N LEU A 393 35.84 -20.58 9.85
CA LEU A 393 35.20 -21.59 9.03
C LEU A 393 36.10 -22.08 7.88
N PRO A 394 35.91 -23.32 7.41
CA PRO A 394 36.48 -23.81 6.16
C PRO A 394 36.13 -22.88 4.98
N ARG A 395 36.95 -22.89 3.93
CA ARG A 395 36.82 -21.96 2.80
C ARG A 395 35.40 -21.93 2.21
N GLU A 396 34.81 -23.09 1.94
CA GLU A 396 33.45 -23.17 1.36
C GLU A 396 32.38 -22.61 2.30
N GLN A 397 32.41 -22.96 3.59
CA GLN A 397 31.47 -22.46 4.59
C GLN A 397 31.66 -20.96 4.87
N SER A 398 32.89 -20.45 4.75
CA SER A 398 33.21 -19.03 4.87
C SER A 398 32.53 -18.19 3.77
N VAL A 399 32.41 -18.72 2.55
CA VAL A 399 31.71 -18.04 1.45
C VAL A 399 30.22 -17.90 1.77
N TRP A 400 29.59 -18.98 2.22
CA TRP A 400 28.19 -18.96 2.59
C TRP A 400 27.94 -18.03 3.78
N MET A 401 28.83 -18.03 4.77
CA MET A 401 28.75 -17.09 5.90
C MET A 401 28.93 -15.64 5.46
N ALA A 402 29.85 -15.36 4.53
CA ALA A 402 29.99 -14.01 3.95
C ALA A 402 28.73 -13.58 3.20
N GLY A 403 28.09 -14.50 2.45
CA GLY A 403 26.82 -14.26 1.78
C GLY A 403 25.71 -13.90 2.76
N LEU A 404 25.52 -14.70 3.82
CA LEU A 404 24.52 -14.43 4.86
C LEU A 404 24.77 -13.11 5.60
N LEU A 405 26.03 -12.82 5.94
CA LEU A 405 26.38 -11.56 6.60
C LEU A 405 26.07 -10.36 5.70
N ALA A 406 26.38 -10.46 4.41
CA ALA A 406 26.05 -9.45 3.41
C ALA A 406 24.53 -9.29 3.18
N SER A 407 23.76 -10.37 3.27
CA SER A 407 22.29 -10.34 3.29
C SER A 407 21.75 -9.51 4.45
N LEU A 408 22.33 -9.66 5.65
CA LEU A 408 21.96 -8.83 6.82
C LEU A 408 22.30 -7.34 6.61
N VAL A 409 23.41 -7.04 5.92
CA VAL A 409 23.74 -5.65 5.54
C VAL A 409 22.70 -5.10 4.55
N ALA A 410 22.31 -5.86 3.53
CA ALA A 410 21.25 -5.47 2.60
C ALA A 410 19.93 -5.19 3.34
N PHE A 411 19.53 -6.07 4.26
CA PHE A 411 18.36 -5.88 5.10
C PHE A 411 18.44 -4.60 5.95
N ALA A 412 19.59 -4.34 6.59
CA ALA A 412 19.78 -3.14 7.40
C ALA A 412 19.66 -1.86 6.57
N ILE A 413 20.22 -1.82 5.36
CA ILE A 413 20.11 -0.68 4.44
C ILE A 413 18.67 -0.47 3.98
N HIS A 414 17.96 -1.53 3.60
CA HIS A 414 16.55 -1.41 3.22
C HIS A 414 15.70 -0.91 4.40
N SER A 415 16.01 -1.37 5.62
CA SER A 415 15.31 -0.98 6.85
C SER A 415 15.46 0.51 7.22
N MET A 416 16.32 1.27 6.53
CA MET A 416 16.38 2.73 6.67
C MET A 416 15.29 3.46 5.87
N LEU A 417 14.67 2.76 4.91
CA LEU A 417 13.69 3.31 3.97
C LEU A 417 12.36 2.53 3.97
N GLU A 418 12.26 1.49 4.80
CA GLU A 418 11.11 0.61 4.93
C GLU A 418 11.03 0.02 6.36
N THR A 419 9.82 -0.26 6.84
CA THR A 419 9.62 -0.88 8.17
C THR A 419 9.33 -2.36 8.01
N LEU A 420 10.40 -3.16 7.91
CA LEU A 420 10.29 -4.60 7.65
C LEU A 420 10.13 -5.45 8.92
N LEU A 421 10.30 -4.86 10.11
CA LEU A 421 10.27 -5.58 11.39
C LEU A 421 8.92 -6.23 11.69
N SER A 422 7.82 -5.69 11.18
CA SER A 422 6.47 -6.22 11.38
C SER A 422 6.07 -7.25 10.30
N ILE A 423 6.98 -7.59 9.37
CA ILE A 423 6.69 -8.47 8.23
C ILE A 423 7.43 -9.81 8.38
N PRO A 424 6.77 -10.89 8.87
CA PRO A 424 7.39 -12.19 9.09
C PRO A 424 7.96 -12.82 7.81
N ALA A 425 7.43 -12.49 6.62
CA ALA A 425 7.98 -12.94 5.34
C ALA A 425 9.47 -12.62 5.21
N VAL A 426 9.90 -11.44 5.69
CA VAL A 426 11.31 -11.02 5.70
C VAL A 426 12.01 -11.38 7.00
N MET A 427 11.35 -11.09 8.14
CA MET A 427 11.99 -11.20 9.45
C MET A 427 12.32 -12.63 9.84
N LEU A 428 11.49 -13.61 9.45
CA LEU A 428 11.78 -15.00 9.79
C LEU A 428 13.10 -15.48 9.13
N PRO A 429 13.34 -15.30 7.81
CA PRO A 429 14.65 -15.51 7.21
C PRO A 429 15.81 -14.75 7.87
N VAL A 430 15.60 -13.48 8.25
CA VAL A 430 16.61 -12.63 8.90
C VAL A 430 17.01 -13.18 10.27
N VAL A 431 16.02 -13.54 11.08
CA VAL A 431 16.20 -14.14 12.41
C VAL A 431 16.90 -15.49 12.32
N MET A 432 16.52 -16.34 11.37
CA MET A 432 17.20 -17.61 11.11
C MET A 432 18.66 -17.37 10.71
N THR A 433 18.93 -16.35 9.90
CA THR A 433 20.28 -15.97 9.48
C THR A 433 21.11 -15.41 10.62
N ALA A 434 20.51 -14.62 11.51
CA ALA A 434 21.14 -14.18 12.74
C ALA A 434 21.52 -15.37 13.63
N GLY A 435 20.63 -16.38 13.76
CA GLY A 435 20.91 -17.64 14.44
C GLY A 435 22.13 -18.37 13.85
N ILE A 436 22.23 -18.45 12.52
CA ILE A 436 23.39 -19.03 11.84
C ILE A 436 24.68 -18.24 12.13
N CYS A 437 24.64 -16.91 12.02
CA CYS A 437 25.81 -16.05 12.27
C CYS A 437 26.31 -16.16 13.72
N CYS A 438 25.38 -16.29 14.66
CA CYS A 438 25.67 -16.35 16.09
C CYS A 438 25.95 -17.77 16.60
N HIS A 439 25.78 -18.81 15.79
CA HIS A 439 25.99 -20.20 16.18
C HIS A 439 27.41 -20.48 16.67
N GLY A 440 28.43 -20.00 15.95
CA GLY A 440 29.84 -20.19 16.33
C GLY A 440 30.27 -19.40 17.58
N ALA A 441 29.53 -18.36 17.95
CA ALA A 441 29.76 -17.60 19.19
C ALA A 441 29.16 -18.31 20.43
N ALA A 442 28.31 -19.31 20.23
CA ALA A 442 27.70 -20.08 21.29
C ALA A 442 28.71 -21.12 21.81
N GLN A 443 29.46 -20.78 22.86
CA GLN A 443 30.60 -21.57 23.38
C GLN A 443 30.22 -23.04 23.69
N PRO A 444 31.02 -24.03 23.22
CA PRO A 444 30.89 -25.43 23.65
C PRO A 444 31.19 -25.56 25.15
N GLY A 445 30.35 -26.28 25.90
CA GLY A 445 30.61 -26.65 27.30
C GLY A 445 30.17 -25.64 28.37
N ARG A 446 29.62 -24.46 28.02
CA ARG A 446 28.93 -23.63 29.01
C ARG A 446 27.59 -24.28 29.42
N PRO A 447 27.23 -24.32 30.72
CA PRO A 447 25.93 -24.80 31.15
C PRO A 447 24.83 -24.02 30.43
N GLY A 448 23.72 -24.72 30.13
CA GLY A 448 22.53 -24.09 29.58
C GLY A 448 22.04 -22.92 30.44
N HIS A 449 21.24 -22.04 29.84
CA HIS A 449 20.69 -20.86 30.52
C HIS A 449 20.12 -21.16 31.91
N ARG A 450 20.60 -20.46 32.94
CA ARG A 450 20.03 -20.55 34.31
C ARG A 450 18.69 -19.82 34.43
N TRP A 451 18.45 -18.81 33.59
CA TRP A 451 17.27 -17.95 33.68
C TRP A 451 16.16 -18.31 32.68
N PHE A 452 16.50 -18.89 31.54
CA PHE A 452 15.54 -19.32 30.52
C PHE A 452 15.64 -20.83 30.25
N THR A 453 14.82 -21.61 30.95
CA THR A 453 14.73 -23.07 30.78
C THR A 453 13.57 -23.44 29.84
N PRO A 454 13.58 -24.64 29.22
CA PRO A 454 12.46 -25.10 28.41
C PRO A 454 11.10 -25.05 29.13
N ALA A 455 11.09 -25.31 30.45
CA ALA A 455 9.88 -25.21 31.28
C ALA A 455 9.37 -23.77 31.42
N ARG A 456 10.27 -22.79 31.64
CA ARG A 456 9.89 -21.36 31.67
C ARG A 456 9.44 -20.88 30.29
N GLY A 457 10.10 -21.33 29.23
CA GLY A 457 9.70 -21.07 27.85
C GLY A 457 8.28 -21.61 27.55
N LEU A 458 7.96 -22.81 28.04
CA LEU A 458 6.61 -23.38 27.91
C LEU A 458 5.58 -22.56 28.71
N GLY A 459 5.90 -22.15 29.93
CA GLY A 459 5.05 -21.26 30.73
C GLY A 459 4.76 -19.93 30.03
N LEU A 460 5.79 -19.27 29.48
CA LEU A 460 5.61 -18.05 28.67
C LEU A 460 4.78 -18.32 27.41
N SER A 461 4.99 -19.46 26.75
CA SER A 461 4.23 -19.83 25.56
C SER A 461 2.74 -19.99 25.87
N ILE A 462 2.37 -20.51 27.04
CA ILE A 462 0.96 -20.60 27.48
C ILE A 462 0.36 -19.20 27.64
N LEU A 463 1.09 -18.26 28.25
CA LEU A 463 0.64 -16.86 28.38
C LEU A 463 0.46 -16.20 27.01
N VAL A 464 1.40 -16.44 26.10
CA VAL A 464 1.33 -15.93 24.71
C VAL A 464 0.16 -16.57 23.96
N ILE A 465 -0.11 -17.87 24.13
CA ILE A 465 -1.26 -18.55 23.52
C ILE A 465 -2.57 -17.97 24.04
N ALA A 466 -2.68 -17.75 25.36
CA ALA A 466 -3.88 -17.13 25.94
C ALA A 466 -4.09 -15.71 25.39
N TRP A 467 -3.01 -14.93 25.24
CA TRP A 467 -3.06 -13.60 24.66
C TRP A 467 -3.48 -13.61 23.18
N VAL A 468 -2.91 -14.53 22.40
CA VAL A 468 -3.23 -14.73 20.98
C VAL A 468 -4.67 -15.16 20.81
N ALA A 469 -5.17 -16.07 21.66
CA ALA A 469 -6.58 -16.45 21.65
C ALA A 469 -7.50 -15.26 21.91
N LEU A 470 -7.15 -14.37 22.86
CA LEU A 470 -7.91 -13.15 23.12
C LEU A 470 -7.88 -12.17 21.94
N SER A 471 -6.70 -11.96 21.34
CA SER A 471 -6.54 -11.09 20.15
C SER A 471 -7.30 -11.63 18.95
N LEU A 472 -7.24 -12.94 18.71
CA LEU A 472 -7.97 -13.62 17.64
C LEU A 472 -9.48 -13.64 17.90
N TYR A 473 -9.93 -13.74 19.15
CA TYR A 473 -11.34 -13.58 19.49
C TYR A 473 -11.85 -12.18 19.13
N GLY A 474 -11.11 -11.12 19.49
CA GLY A 474 -11.47 -9.75 19.10
C GLY A 474 -11.52 -9.56 17.58
N MET A 475 -10.54 -10.10 16.87
CA MET A 475 -10.52 -10.08 15.40
C MET A 475 -11.68 -10.89 14.81
N ALA A 476 -11.96 -12.09 15.31
CA ALA A 476 -13.07 -12.93 14.86
C ALA A 476 -14.42 -12.23 15.05
N ALA A 477 -14.62 -11.54 16.18
CA ALA A 477 -15.84 -10.77 16.43
C ALA A 477 -15.99 -9.64 15.41
N LEU A 478 -14.91 -8.90 15.11
CA LEU A 478 -14.92 -7.85 14.09
C LEU A 478 -15.18 -8.42 12.68
N VAL A 479 -14.54 -9.53 12.31
CA VAL A 479 -14.79 -10.21 11.02
C VAL A 479 -16.23 -10.67 10.93
N GLY A 480 -16.76 -11.27 12.00
CA GLY A 480 -18.15 -11.73 12.08
C GLY A 480 -19.15 -10.58 11.95
N SER A 481 -18.78 -9.38 12.39
CA SER A 481 -19.61 -8.17 12.21
C SER A 481 -19.55 -7.58 10.80
N ALA A 482 -18.69 -8.07 9.90
CA ALA A 482 -18.57 -7.52 8.55
C ALA A 482 -19.86 -7.66 7.75
N ASP A 483 -20.56 -8.80 7.86
CA ASP A 483 -21.87 -8.99 7.22
C ASP A 483 -22.93 -8.05 7.81
N ALA A 484 -22.87 -7.79 9.12
CA ALA A 484 -23.74 -6.82 9.76
C ALA A 484 -23.49 -5.39 9.25
N VAL A 485 -22.23 -5.01 9.03
CA VAL A 485 -21.87 -3.71 8.41
C VAL A 485 -22.40 -3.63 6.97
N LEU A 486 -22.15 -4.66 6.16
CA LEU A 486 -22.57 -4.68 4.76
C LEU A 486 -24.08 -4.73 4.59
N SER A 487 -24.78 -5.38 5.53
CA SER A 487 -26.25 -5.47 5.55
C SER A 487 -26.91 -4.34 6.35
N ALA A 488 -26.16 -3.30 6.75
CA ALA A 488 -26.65 -2.16 7.54
C ALA A 488 -27.34 -2.54 8.87
N ARG A 489 -26.97 -3.67 9.47
CA ARG A 489 -27.48 -4.16 10.78
C ARG A 489 -26.66 -3.57 11.92
N TRP A 490 -26.78 -2.25 12.10
CA TRP A 490 -25.89 -1.47 12.99
C TRP A 490 -26.05 -1.79 14.49
N GLU A 491 -27.21 -2.29 14.92
CA GLU A 491 -27.42 -2.77 16.31
C GLU A 491 -26.45 -3.91 16.67
N GLU A 492 -26.25 -4.86 15.75
CA GLU A 492 -25.33 -5.98 15.93
C GLU A 492 -23.87 -5.49 15.96
N VAL A 493 -23.55 -4.46 15.15
CA VAL A 493 -22.22 -3.83 15.13
C VAL A 493 -21.95 -3.15 16.46
N VAL A 494 -22.88 -2.36 17.00
CA VAL A 494 -22.76 -1.72 18.32
C VAL A 494 -22.60 -2.77 19.41
N ALA A 495 -23.45 -3.80 19.42
CA ALA A 495 -23.36 -4.88 20.42
C ALA A 495 -22.00 -5.59 20.36
N THR A 496 -21.47 -5.82 19.16
CA THR A 496 -20.13 -6.38 18.95
C THR A 496 -19.06 -5.45 19.52
N LEU A 497 -19.06 -4.18 19.10
CA LEU A 497 -18.09 -3.17 19.54
C LEU A 497 -18.12 -2.94 21.06
N GLN A 498 -19.27 -3.07 21.71
CA GLN A 498 -19.39 -2.98 23.17
C GLN A 498 -18.85 -4.22 23.89
N ARG A 499 -19.08 -5.42 23.35
CA ARG A 499 -18.58 -6.68 23.92
C ARG A 499 -17.09 -6.93 23.66
N LEU A 500 -16.48 -6.21 22.72
CA LEU A 500 -15.06 -6.36 22.43
C LEU A 500 -14.21 -6.20 23.70
N PRO A 501 -13.25 -7.13 23.94
CA PRO A 501 -12.30 -6.98 25.02
C PRO A 501 -11.61 -5.60 24.99
N PRO A 502 -11.39 -4.96 26.15
CA PRO A 502 -10.67 -3.70 26.22
C PRO A 502 -9.35 -3.76 25.42
N GLY A 503 -9.13 -2.77 24.56
CA GLY A 503 -7.94 -2.63 23.72
C GLY A 503 -7.72 -3.67 22.62
N SER A 504 -8.76 -4.40 22.21
CA SER A 504 -8.80 -5.03 20.87
C SER A 504 -8.63 -4.00 19.74
N LEU A 505 -8.94 -2.74 20.01
CA LEU A 505 -8.79 -1.57 19.15
C LEU A 505 -8.16 -0.42 19.95
N PRO A 506 -7.44 0.52 19.30
CA PRO A 506 -7.06 1.78 19.95
C PRO A 506 -8.28 2.48 20.52
N THR A 507 -8.13 3.13 21.68
CA THR A 507 -9.28 3.61 22.47
C THR A 507 -10.11 4.64 21.71
N SER A 508 -9.47 5.68 21.17
CA SER A 508 -10.15 6.73 20.38
C SER A 508 -10.84 6.15 19.16
N PHE A 509 -10.18 5.19 18.52
CA PHE A 509 -10.71 4.52 17.34
C PHE A 509 -11.99 3.73 17.64
N ARG A 510 -12.01 2.96 18.75
CA ARG A 510 -13.23 2.27 19.21
C ARG A 510 -14.38 3.26 19.44
N GLN A 511 -14.09 4.43 19.99
CA GLN A 511 -15.12 5.46 20.22
C GLN A 511 -15.66 6.02 18.92
N PHE A 512 -14.81 6.36 17.94
CA PHE A 512 -15.28 6.81 16.62
C PHE A 512 -16.12 5.75 15.90
N GLN A 513 -15.79 4.46 16.04
CA GLN A 513 -16.59 3.38 15.45
C GLN A 513 -17.95 3.20 16.13
N LEU A 514 -17.99 3.28 17.47
CA LEU A 514 -19.25 3.29 18.21
C LEU A 514 -20.11 4.50 17.80
N ALA A 515 -19.49 5.68 17.74
CA ALA A 515 -20.16 6.92 17.33
C ALA A 515 -20.80 6.79 15.95
N LEU A 516 -20.04 6.31 14.97
CA LEU A 516 -20.53 6.07 13.61
C LEU A 516 -21.64 5.03 13.57
N SER A 517 -21.48 3.91 14.30
CA SER A 517 -22.49 2.86 14.32
C SER A 517 -23.82 3.36 14.90
N TYR A 518 -23.78 4.12 15.99
CA TYR A 518 -24.96 4.77 16.56
C TYR A 518 -25.58 5.81 15.62
N ALA A 519 -24.75 6.58 14.91
CA ALA A 519 -25.25 7.52 13.92
C ALA A 519 -26.00 6.82 12.78
N ARG A 520 -25.47 5.70 12.30
CA ARG A 520 -26.09 4.91 11.23
C ARG A 520 -27.37 4.19 11.70
N MET A 521 -27.46 3.81 12.97
CA MET A 521 -28.72 3.31 13.57
C MET A 521 -29.81 4.37 13.60
N ALA A 522 -29.44 5.63 13.82
CA ALA A 522 -30.38 6.72 14.03
C ALA A 522 -31.08 7.22 12.75
N SER A 523 -30.86 6.58 11.58
CA SER A 523 -31.23 7.09 10.26
C SER A 523 -32.73 7.38 10.04
N ALA A 524 -33.61 7.06 10.99
CA ALA A 524 -35.05 7.39 10.99
C ALA A 524 -35.54 8.26 12.17
N ASP A 525 -34.82 8.32 13.29
CA ASP A 525 -35.16 9.14 14.47
C ASP A 525 -33.95 9.95 14.94
N LEU A 526 -33.85 11.16 14.40
CA LEU A 526 -32.77 12.10 14.69
C LEU A 526 -32.90 12.78 16.06
N THR A 527 -34.01 12.55 16.75
CA THR A 527 -34.29 13.03 18.12
C THR A 527 -34.07 11.95 19.18
N GLY A 528 -33.81 10.71 18.76
CA GLY A 528 -33.65 9.56 19.63
C GLY A 528 -32.34 9.51 20.40
N SER A 529 -32.28 8.61 21.39
CA SER A 529 -31.10 8.38 22.24
C SER A 529 -29.85 7.98 21.46
N ALA A 530 -30.00 7.30 20.32
CA ALA A 530 -28.88 6.86 19.49
C ALA A 530 -28.04 8.05 18.95
N VAL A 531 -28.67 9.16 18.55
CA VAL A 531 -27.91 10.34 18.10
C VAL A 531 -27.16 10.99 19.26
N ALA A 532 -27.79 11.08 20.43
CA ALA A 532 -27.13 11.62 21.61
C ALA A 532 -25.90 10.78 22.00
N GLN A 533 -26.03 9.45 21.99
CA GLN A 533 -24.92 8.52 22.20
C GLN A 533 -23.83 8.68 21.14
N SER A 534 -24.21 8.82 19.87
CA SER A 534 -23.26 9.06 18.79
C SER A 534 -22.40 10.30 19.01
N ILE A 535 -23.05 11.43 19.31
CA ILE A 535 -22.38 12.71 19.59
C ILE A 535 -21.46 12.59 20.80
N GLU A 536 -21.91 11.93 21.88
CA GLU A 536 -21.09 11.68 23.07
C GLU A 536 -19.81 10.89 22.75
N PHE A 537 -19.94 9.81 21.96
CA PHE A 537 -18.77 9.00 21.56
C PHE A 537 -17.82 9.76 20.62
N TYR A 538 -18.33 10.60 19.72
CA TYR A 538 -17.47 11.47 18.90
C TYR A 538 -16.70 12.47 19.77
N HIS A 539 -17.36 13.15 20.71
CA HIS A 539 -16.71 14.07 21.64
C HIS A 539 -15.66 13.37 22.49
N ALA A 540 -15.97 12.19 23.03
CA ALA A 540 -15.02 11.44 23.86
C ALA A 540 -13.81 10.92 23.06
N GLY A 541 -13.98 10.64 21.75
CA GLY A 541 -12.88 10.37 20.83
C GLY A 541 -12.04 11.61 20.53
N LEU A 542 -12.68 12.75 20.25
CA LEU A 542 -12.03 14.03 19.95
C LEU A 542 -11.30 14.63 21.16
N GLN A 543 -11.72 14.35 22.40
CA GLN A 543 -10.96 14.69 23.61
C GLN A 543 -9.55 14.10 23.60
N ARG A 544 -9.36 12.95 22.94
CA ARG A 544 -8.05 12.30 22.79
C ARG A 544 -7.36 12.66 21.48
N GLN A 545 -8.13 12.81 20.39
CA GLN A 545 -7.63 13.08 19.05
C GLN A 545 -8.36 14.29 18.43
N PRO A 546 -8.05 15.52 18.86
CA PRO A 546 -8.79 16.72 18.48
C PRO A 546 -8.59 17.14 17.02
N ARG A 547 -7.65 16.52 16.30
CA ARG A 547 -7.38 16.81 14.87
C ARG A 547 -7.97 15.76 13.93
N TYR A 548 -8.79 14.82 14.45
CA TYR A 548 -9.35 13.74 13.62
C TYR A 548 -10.51 14.25 12.75
N VAL A 549 -10.17 14.67 11.53
CA VAL A 549 -11.10 15.31 10.57
C VAL A 549 -12.41 14.53 10.34
N PRO A 550 -12.41 13.20 10.16
CA PRO A 550 -13.66 12.46 9.95
C PRO A 550 -14.65 12.56 11.12
N ALA A 551 -14.17 12.73 12.38
CA ALA A 551 -15.07 12.90 13.50
C ALA A 551 -15.76 14.27 13.49
N HIS A 552 -15.04 15.35 13.20
CA HIS A 552 -15.64 16.68 13.01
C HIS A 552 -16.65 16.68 11.84
N ALA A 553 -16.30 16.06 10.71
CA ALA A 553 -17.20 15.94 9.58
C ALA A 553 -18.50 15.18 9.91
N ASN A 554 -18.38 14.09 10.69
CA ASN A 554 -19.54 13.32 11.11
C ASN A 554 -20.39 14.05 12.16
N LEU A 555 -19.77 14.75 13.12
CA LEU A 555 -20.50 15.61 14.06
C LEU A 555 -21.27 16.70 13.32
N ALA A 556 -20.63 17.35 12.34
CA ALA A 556 -21.30 18.32 11.49
C ALA A 556 -22.54 17.74 10.79
N ALA A 557 -22.40 16.55 10.19
CA ALA A 557 -23.51 15.85 9.53
C ALA A 557 -24.67 15.58 10.51
N LEU A 558 -24.36 15.11 11.73
CA LEU A 558 -25.36 14.83 12.76
C LEU A 558 -26.08 16.10 13.24
N TYR A 559 -25.33 17.17 13.51
CA TYR A 559 -25.92 18.45 13.92
C TYR A 559 -26.78 19.04 12.80
N TRP A 560 -26.33 18.93 11.55
CA TRP A 560 -27.08 19.41 10.40
C TRP A 560 -28.40 18.64 10.23
N GLN A 561 -28.35 17.30 10.28
CA GLN A 561 -29.56 16.47 10.20
C GLN A 561 -30.56 16.80 11.33
N ARG A 562 -30.08 17.16 12.53
CA ARG A 562 -30.91 17.62 13.64
C ARG A 562 -31.45 19.05 13.50
N GLY A 563 -31.04 19.80 12.49
CA GLY A 563 -31.38 21.20 12.28
C GLY A 563 -30.58 22.18 13.14
N ASP A 564 -29.56 21.73 13.87
CA ASP A 564 -28.64 22.62 14.60
C ASP A 564 -27.56 23.15 13.64
N LEU A 565 -27.95 24.11 12.81
CA LEU A 565 -27.08 24.70 11.79
C LEU A 565 -25.87 25.40 12.41
N ALA A 566 -25.98 25.93 13.62
CA ALA A 566 -24.88 26.62 14.30
C ALA A 566 -23.78 25.64 14.73
N ALA A 567 -24.15 24.52 15.36
CA ALA A 567 -23.20 23.48 15.71
C ALA A 567 -22.62 22.80 14.46
N ALA A 568 -23.45 22.53 13.44
CA ALA A 568 -22.99 21.99 12.17
C ALA A 568 -21.94 22.88 11.51
N ARG A 569 -22.18 24.20 11.50
CA ARG A 569 -21.25 25.21 10.99
C ARG A 569 -19.95 25.21 11.78
N HIS A 570 -20.02 25.17 13.11
CA HIS A 570 -18.83 25.15 13.96
C HIS A 570 -17.91 23.98 13.58
N GLU A 571 -18.46 22.78 13.50
CA GLU A 571 -17.71 21.57 13.16
C GLU A 571 -17.18 21.57 11.72
N LEU A 572 -17.98 22.02 10.73
CA LEU A 572 -17.50 22.16 9.35
C LEU A 572 -16.37 23.19 9.21
N VAL A 573 -16.43 24.30 9.95
CA VAL A 573 -15.32 25.27 9.98
C VAL A 573 -14.06 24.61 10.53
N GLN A 574 -14.15 23.80 11.59
CA GLN A 574 -13.00 23.01 12.07
C GLN A 574 -12.46 22.08 10.97
N VAL A 575 -13.33 21.38 10.23
CA VAL A 575 -12.92 20.54 9.10
C VAL A 575 -12.15 21.34 8.05
N THR A 576 -12.63 22.52 7.66
CA THR A 576 -11.93 23.35 6.65
C THR A 576 -10.63 23.98 7.14
N GLN A 577 -10.48 24.18 8.45
CA GLN A 577 -9.22 24.62 9.05
C GLN A 577 -8.21 23.48 9.11
N LEU A 578 -8.64 22.29 9.52
CA LEU A 578 -7.80 21.10 9.58
C LEU A 578 -7.42 20.60 8.19
N TRP A 579 -8.34 20.68 7.21
CA TRP A 579 -8.17 20.20 5.84
C TRP A 579 -8.59 21.26 4.79
N PRO A 580 -7.76 22.30 4.58
CA PRO A 580 -8.12 23.45 3.75
C PRO A 580 -8.12 23.17 2.25
N VAL A 581 -7.54 22.06 1.80
CA VAL A 581 -7.46 21.69 0.38
C VAL A 581 -8.64 20.86 -0.11
N GLU A 582 -9.46 20.28 0.78
CA GLU A 582 -10.63 19.50 0.40
C GLU A 582 -11.81 20.42 0.05
N PRO A 583 -12.21 20.50 -1.23
CA PRO A 583 -13.24 21.44 -1.65
C PRO A 583 -14.66 21.03 -1.21
N LEU A 584 -14.94 19.73 -1.01
CA LEU A 584 -16.29 19.26 -0.72
C LEU A 584 -16.85 19.84 0.59
N TYR A 585 -16.02 19.97 1.63
CA TYR A 585 -16.46 20.56 2.90
C TYR A 585 -16.76 22.05 2.80
N LYS A 586 -16.14 22.77 1.86
CA LYS A 586 -16.47 24.17 1.55
C LYS A 586 -17.78 24.29 0.78
N VAL A 587 -18.05 23.35 -0.14
CA VAL A 587 -19.38 23.23 -0.78
C VAL A 587 -20.46 22.98 0.27
N ASN A 588 -20.18 22.10 1.25
CA ASN A 588 -21.10 21.81 2.34
C ASN A 588 -21.34 23.01 3.26
N LEU A 589 -20.31 23.81 3.56
CA LEU A 589 -20.50 25.10 4.27
C LEU A 589 -21.35 26.07 3.45
N GLY A 590 -21.07 26.21 2.15
CA GLY A 590 -21.89 27.05 1.27
C GLY A 590 -23.36 26.65 1.28
N LEU A 591 -23.63 25.34 1.24
CA LEU A 591 -25.00 24.80 1.30
C LEU A 591 -25.66 25.02 2.65
N LEU A 592 -24.91 24.90 3.75
CA LEU A 592 -25.42 25.17 5.09
C LEU A 592 -25.81 26.64 5.25
N GLU A 593 -24.98 27.56 4.73
CA GLU A 593 -25.28 29.01 4.74
C GLU A 593 -26.42 29.38 3.79
N GLU A 594 -26.54 28.73 2.63
CA GLU A 594 -27.68 28.84 1.72
C GLU A 594 -28.98 28.50 2.47
N GLN A 595 -29.00 27.38 3.20
CA GLN A 595 -30.15 26.96 4.00
C GLN A 595 -30.44 27.89 5.19
N ALA A 596 -29.39 28.47 5.78
CA ALA A 596 -29.54 29.45 6.86
C ALA A 596 -30.00 30.84 6.34
N GLY A 597 -30.02 31.07 5.03
CA GLY A 597 -30.37 32.36 4.41
C GLY A 597 -29.22 33.37 4.41
N ASN A 598 -28.00 32.96 4.74
CA ASN A 598 -26.81 33.80 4.78
C ASN A 598 -26.15 33.88 3.40
N GLU A 599 -26.81 34.57 2.45
CA GLU A 599 -26.42 34.61 1.04
C GLU A 599 -24.94 34.96 0.81
N ARG A 600 -24.43 35.98 1.52
CA ARG A 600 -23.04 36.43 1.36
C ARG A 600 -22.04 35.35 1.74
N ASP A 601 -22.23 34.71 2.89
CA ASP A 601 -21.34 33.65 3.38
C ASP A 601 -21.44 32.41 2.50
N ALA A 602 -22.63 32.08 2.00
CA ALA A 602 -22.83 30.98 1.05
C ALA A 602 -21.99 31.17 -0.23
N ILE A 603 -22.06 32.36 -0.83
CA ILE A 603 -21.28 32.72 -2.03
C ILE A 603 -19.78 32.66 -1.74
N ASP A 604 -19.33 33.20 -0.61
CA ASP A 604 -17.91 33.20 -0.24
C ASP A 604 -17.37 31.78 -0.04
N TRP A 605 -18.14 30.88 0.60
CA TRP A 605 -17.75 29.47 0.76
C TRP A 605 -17.73 28.70 -0.56
N TYR A 606 -18.74 28.89 -1.41
CA TYR A 606 -18.73 28.29 -2.75
C TYR A 606 -17.55 28.77 -3.59
N ALA A 607 -17.23 30.06 -3.54
CA ALA A 607 -16.08 30.62 -4.24
C ALA A 607 -14.76 30.04 -3.73
N GLN A 608 -14.61 29.82 -2.42
CA GLN A 608 -13.46 29.15 -1.83
C GLN A 608 -13.36 27.66 -2.25
N ALA A 609 -14.49 26.99 -2.46
CA ALA A 609 -14.51 25.62 -2.99
C ALA A 609 -13.96 25.59 -4.43
N LEU A 610 -14.43 26.51 -5.29
CA LEU A 610 -13.94 26.62 -6.67
C LEU A 610 -12.46 27.01 -6.77
N MET A 611 -11.96 27.80 -5.82
CA MET A 611 -10.52 28.10 -5.74
C MET A 611 -9.70 26.87 -5.33
N ALA A 612 -10.25 25.99 -4.49
CA ALA A 612 -9.59 24.77 -4.05
C ALA A 612 -9.57 23.69 -5.15
N ASP A 613 -10.67 23.53 -5.87
CA ASP A 613 -10.74 22.68 -7.06
C ASP A 613 -11.65 23.31 -8.14
N PRO A 614 -11.06 23.90 -9.21
CA PRO A 614 -11.82 24.47 -10.31
C PRO A 614 -12.65 23.45 -11.12
N ALA A 615 -12.38 22.14 -11.04
CA ALA A 615 -13.12 21.13 -11.80
C ALA A 615 -14.58 20.98 -11.34
N ILE A 616 -14.87 21.38 -10.09
CA ILE A 616 -16.21 21.36 -9.48
C ILE A 616 -17.21 22.22 -10.26
N VAL A 617 -16.74 23.22 -11.00
CA VAL A 617 -17.59 24.01 -11.92
C VAL A 617 -18.38 23.10 -12.88
N ALA A 618 -17.78 22.00 -13.34
CA ALA A 618 -18.39 21.12 -14.34
C ALA A 618 -19.47 20.17 -13.78
N SER A 619 -19.72 20.17 -12.48
CA SER A 619 -20.72 19.29 -11.87
C SER A 619 -22.15 19.83 -12.04
N LEU A 620 -23.12 18.91 -12.11
CA LEU A 620 -24.55 19.22 -12.16
C LEU A 620 -25.08 19.90 -10.89
N TYR A 621 -24.30 19.93 -9.80
CA TYR A 621 -24.69 20.53 -8.52
C TYR A 621 -25.30 21.92 -8.67
N TRP A 622 -24.64 22.80 -9.42
CA TRP A 622 -25.04 24.19 -9.58
C TRP A 622 -26.42 24.35 -10.26
N GLN A 623 -26.79 23.39 -11.11
CA GLN A 623 -28.01 23.40 -11.91
C GLN A 623 -29.19 22.73 -11.21
N GLN A 624 -28.95 21.93 -10.18
CA GLN A 624 -30.00 21.21 -9.43
C GLN A 624 -30.90 22.14 -8.61
N ASN A 625 -30.49 23.39 -8.38
CA ASN A 625 -31.23 24.35 -7.57
C ASN A 625 -31.28 25.71 -8.25
N ALA A 626 -32.48 26.30 -8.29
CA ALA A 626 -32.75 27.56 -8.96
C ALA A 626 -31.98 28.74 -8.35
N TRP A 627 -31.84 28.79 -7.01
CA TRP A 627 -31.06 29.82 -6.32
C TRP A 627 -29.58 29.73 -6.71
N ARG A 628 -28.99 28.53 -6.68
CA ARG A 628 -27.58 28.34 -7.09
C ARG A 628 -27.37 28.72 -8.56
N SER A 629 -28.30 28.36 -9.44
CA SER A 629 -28.26 28.73 -10.86
C SER A 629 -28.35 30.25 -11.06
N GLN A 630 -29.20 30.94 -10.31
CA GLN A 630 -29.35 32.39 -10.35
C GLN A 630 -28.08 33.11 -9.84
N HIS A 631 -27.47 32.61 -8.77
CA HIS A 631 -26.30 33.23 -8.13
C HIS A 631 -24.96 32.76 -8.72
N TRP A 632 -24.98 31.80 -9.65
CA TRP A 632 -23.80 31.24 -10.31
C TRP A 632 -22.83 32.29 -10.87
N PRO A 633 -23.28 33.36 -11.58
CA PRO A 633 -22.38 34.39 -12.07
C PRO A 633 -21.58 35.07 -10.96
N LEU A 634 -22.22 35.34 -9.81
CA LEU A 634 -21.61 36.03 -8.67
C LEU A 634 -20.67 35.10 -7.88
N ILE A 635 -21.02 33.82 -7.71
CA ILE A 635 -20.13 32.80 -7.13
C ILE A 635 -18.84 32.72 -7.94
N ARG A 636 -18.97 32.61 -9.26
CA ARG A 636 -17.84 32.51 -10.18
C ARG A 636 -16.97 33.77 -10.16
N GLU A 637 -17.56 34.95 -10.24
CA GLU A 637 -16.82 36.22 -10.15
C GLU A 637 -16.08 36.36 -8.81
N THR A 638 -16.70 35.94 -7.72
CA THR A 638 -16.06 35.95 -6.40
C THR A 638 -14.89 34.98 -6.34
N ALA A 639 -15.00 33.79 -6.96
CA ALA A 639 -13.87 32.86 -7.08
C ALA A 639 -12.71 33.46 -7.88
N TYR A 640 -12.99 34.13 -9.01
CA TYR A 640 -11.99 34.86 -9.78
C TYR A 640 -11.25 35.90 -8.92
N ARG A 641 -12.01 36.76 -8.21
CA ARG A 641 -11.43 37.78 -7.32
C ARG A 641 -10.62 37.18 -6.16
N LEU A 642 -11.05 36.05 -5.62
CA LEU A 642 -10.31 35.34 -4.56
C LEU A 642 -8.97 34.81 -5.09
N ILE A 643 -8.97 34.15 -6.26
CA ILE A 643 -7.74 33.66 -6.89
C ILE A 643 -6.77 34.81 -7.19
N GLU A 644 -7.29 35.92 -7.72
CA GLU A 644 -6.48 37.11 -8.04
C GLU A 644 -5.82 37.74 -6.81
N ARG A 645 -6.51 37.73 -5.67
CA ARG A 645 -6.01 38.31 -4.41
C ARG A 645 -5.05 37.39 -3.67
N GLN A 646 -5.31 36.09 -3.65
CA GLN A 646 -4.60 35.13 -2.79
C GLN A 646 -3.43 34.43 -3.50
N ARG A 647 -3.40 34.41 -4.83
CA ARG A 647 -2.37 33.74 -5.62
C ARG A 647 -1.62 34.74 -6.48
N THR A 648 -0.37 34.43 -6.82
CA THR A 648 0.48 35.28 -7.66
C THR A 648 1.18 34.48 -8.75
N GLY A 649 1.75 35.17 -9.74
CA GLY A 649 2.58 34.57 -10.80
C GLY A 649 1.87 33.50 -11.64
N ALA A 650 2.63 32.46 -12.01
CA ALA A 650 2.16 31.34 -12.82
C ALA A 650 1.10 30.48 -12.09
N ALA A 651 1.21 30.31 -10.78
CA ALA A 651 0.21 29.59 -9.98
C ALA A 651 -1.18 30.24 -10.06
N ARG A 652 -1.25 31.58 -10.03
CA ARG A 652 -2.49 32.34 -10.25
C ARG A 652 -3.02 32.09 -11.66
N ALA A 653 -2.19 32.28 -12.68
CA ALA A 653 -2.60 32.12 -14.07
C ALA A 653 -3.09 30.70 -14.37
N LEU A 654 -2.47 29.68 -13.76
CA LEU A 654 -2.89 28.28 -13.89
C LEU A 654 -4.29 28.06 -13.30
N LEU A 655 -4.55 28.49 -12.06
CA LEU A 655 -5.86 28.33 -11.41
C LEU A 655 -6.96 29.12 -12.14
N LEU A 656 -6.66 30.36 -12.57
CA LEU A 656 -7.57 31.16 -13.38
C LEU A 656 -7.90 30.46 -14.71
N GLY A 657 -6.89 29.88 -15.36
CA GLY A 657 -7.07 29.14 -16.60
C GLY A 657 -7.92 27.88 -16.43
N GLN A 658 -7.71 27.13 -15.34
CA GLN A 658 -8.51 25.94 -15.01
C GLN A 658 -9.96 26.31 -14.75
N LEU A 659 -10.20 27.37 -13.95
CA LEU A 659 -11.55 27.87 -13.68
C LEU A 659 -12.24 28.34 -14.97
N ALA A 660 -11.52 29.04 -15.84
CA ALA A 660 -12.01 29.48 -17.14
C ALA A 660 -12.34 28.30 -18.07
N TYR A 661 -11.45 27.31 -18.16
CA TYR A 661 -11.65 26.10 -18.96
C TYR A 661 -12.92 25.36 -18.54
N HIS A 662 -13.09 25.09 -17.24
CA HIS A 662 -14.29 24.42 -16.74
C HIS A 662 -15.55 25.29 -16.83
N SER A 663 -15.41 26.62 -16.82
CA SER A 663 -16.49 27.57 -17.09
C SER A 663 -16.82 27.74 -18.58
N ASN A 664 -16.14 27.01 -19.47
CA ASN A 664 -16.24 27.11 -20.92
C ASN A 664 -15.79 28.48 -21.50
N ASP A 665 -15.03 29.28 -20.74
CA ASP A 665 -14.33 30.47 -21.24
C ASP A 665 -12.94 30.05 -21.77
N LEU A 666 -12.96 29.42 -22.94
CA LEU A 666 -11.76 28.82 -23.53
C LEU A 666 -10.72 29.87 -23.96
N GLU A 667 -11.15 31.09 -24.28
CA GLU A 667 -10.26 32.20 -24.66
C GLU A 667 -9.47 32.73 -23.46
N MET A 668 -10.13 32.93 -22.32
CA MET A 668 -9.42 33.27 -21.09
C MET A 668 -8.50 32.12 -20.66
N ALA A 669 -8.97 30.88 -20.72
CA ALA A 669 -8.18 29.70 -20.40
C ALA A 669 -6.90 29.61 -21.22
N MET A 670 -7.02 29.72 -22.55
CA MET A 670 -5.89 29.67 -23.48
C MET A 670 -4.86 30.77 -23.19
N ARG A 671 -5.30 32.02 -22.96
CA ARG A 671 -4.41 33.12 -22.58
C ARG A 671 -3.69 32.86 -21.27
N ALA A 672 -4.40 32.36 -20.26
CA ALA A 672 -3.82 32.05 -18.96
C ALA A 672 -2.75 30.95 -19.09
N PHE A 673 -3.06 29.83 -19.75
CA PHE A 673 -2.10 28.73 -19.91
C PHE A 673 -0.90 29.10 -20.78
N ARG A 674 -1.07 29.91 -21.83
CA ARG A 674 0.07 30.44 -22.61
C ARG A 674 1.00 31.32 -21.77
N SER A 675 0.45 32.11 -20.84
CA SER A 675 1.28 32.94 -19.94
C SER A 675 2.13 32.10 -18.97
N VAL A 676 1.61 30.93 -18.58
CA VAL A 676 2.28 29.98 -17.67
C VAL A 676 3.49 29.30 -18.33
N LEU A 677 3.51 29.16 -19.66
CA LEU A 677 4.60 28.49 -20.39
C LEU A 677 5.98 29.16 -20.22
N SER A 678 6.01 30.42 -19.80
CA SER A 678 7.26 31.14 -19.52
C SER A 678 7.93 30.73 -18.20
N ASP A 679 7.20 30.05 -17.31
CA ASP A 679 7.67 29.61 -16.00
C ASP A 679 8.00 28.12 -16.03
N LYS A 680 9.28 27.77 -15.82
CA LYS A 680 9.76 26.38 -15.89
C LYS A 680 9.12 25.47 -14.85
N GLU A 681 8.68 26.00 -13.71
CA GLU A 681 8.02 25.18 -12.68
C GLU A 681 6.65 24.68 -13.15
N TYR A 682 5.94 25.52 -13.90
CA TYR A 682 4.56 25.26 -14.32
C TYR A 682 4.40 24.96 -15.82
N GLU A 683 5.48 25.03 -16.61
CA GLU A 683 5.48 24.82 -18.07
C GLU A 683 4.77 23.52 -18.49
N THR A 684 5.07 22.40 -17.82
CA THR A 684 4.49 21.10 -18.15
C THR A 684 2.98 21.06 -17.88
N GLU A 685 2.54 21.64 -16.77
CA GLU A 685 1.13 21.72 -16.42
C GLU A 685 0.40 22.72 -17.34
N GLY A 686 1.05 23.82 -17.71
CA GLY A 686 0.58 24.78 -18.70
C GLY A 686 0.37 24.13 -20.08
N LEU A 687 1.32 23.34 -20.57
CA LEU A 687 1.20 22.59 -21.83
C LEU A 687 0.04 21.59 -21.79
N ARG A 688 -0.11 20.86 -20.68
CA ARG A 688 -1.22 19.92 -20.46
C ARG A 688 -2.57 20.62 -20.62
N TRP A 689 -2.78 21.71 -19.89
CA TRP A 689 -4.06 22.40 -19.94
C TRP A 689 -4.28 23.17 -21.24
N LEU A 690 -3.22 23.69 -21.87
CA LEU A 690 -3.29 24.29 -23.20
C LEU A 690 -3.74 23.27 -24.25
N ALA A 691 -3.14 22.07 -24.27
CA ALA A 691 -3.53 21.01 -25.20
C ALA A 691 -5.00 20.63 -25.03
N ARG A 692 -5.46 20.43 -23.78
CA ARG A 692 -6.87 20.14 -23.46
C ARG A 692 -7.81 21.27 -23.90
N THR A 693 -7.40 22.53 -23.71
CA THR A 693 -8.16 23.72 -24.14
C THR A 693 -8.27 23.78 -25.66
N LEU A 694 -7.19 23.54 -26.39
CA LEU A 694 -7.20 23.50 -27.86
C LEU A 694 -8.11 22.39 -28.40
N VAL A 695 -8.13 21.21 -27.76
CA VAL A 695 -9.09 20.15 -28.10
C VAL A 695 -10.53 20.62 -27.88
N ALA A 696 -10.82 21.29 -26.76
CA ALA A 696 -12.15 21.82 -26.47
C ALA A 696 -12.58 22.93 -27.45
N GLN A 697 -11.64 23.76 -27.93
CA GLN A 697 -11.89 24.78 -28.95
C GLN A 697 -12.05 24.23 -30.38
N GLY A 698 -11.74 22.95 -30.60
CA GLY A 698 -11.75 22.33 -31.92
C GLY A 698 -10.48 22.59 -32.74
N ASN A 699 -9.45 23.19 -32.17
CA ASN A 699 -8.16 23.42 -32.83
C ASN A 699 -7.25 22.18 -32.71
N TYR A 700 -7.69 21.09 -33.34
CA TYR A 700 -7.09 19.76 -33.16
C TYR A 700 -5.67 19.66 -33.70
N ALA A 701 -5.33 20.38 -34.78
CA ALA A 701 -4.00 20.32 -35.38
C ALA A 701 -2.94 20.94 -34.46
N GLU A 702 -3.22 22.12 -33.90
CA GLU A 702 -2.35 22.74 -32.89
C GLU A 702 -2.28 21.88 -31.62
N ALA A 703 -3.42 21.33 -31.16
CA ALA A 703 -3.44 20.45 -30.00
C ALA A 703 -2.50 19.25 -30.16
N LEU A 704 -2.46 18.61 -31.34
CA LEU A 704 -1.53 17.50 -31.60
C LEU A 704 -0.07 17.91 -31.49
N HIS A 705 0.31 19.09 -31.98
CA HIS A 705 1.67 19.62 -31.82
C HIS A 705 2.00 19.87 -30.34
N VAL A 706 1.06 20.43 -29.56
CA VAL A 706 1.27 20.63 -28.12
C VAL A 706 1.40 19.29 -27.38
N PHE A 707 0.65 18.26 -27.77
CA PHE A 707 0.82 16.92 -27.21
C PHE A 707 2.19 16.31 -27.53
N GLU A 708 2.72 16.51 -28.74
CA GLU A 708 4.09 16.10 -29.09
C GLU A 708 5.10 16.78 -28.17
N GLU A 709 4.95 18.08 -27.93
CA GLU A 709 5.79 18.83 -26.98
C GLU A 709 5.66 18.34 -25.53
N LEU A 710 4.44 18.04 -25.11
CA LEU A 710 4.14 17.54 -23.77
C LEU A 710 4.75 16.15 -23.54
N PHE A 711 4.72 15.28 -24.56
CA PHE A 711 5.20 13.90 -24.47
C PHE A 711 6.73 13.82 -24.46
N LEU A 712 7.42 14.90 -24.83
CA LEU A 712 8.87 15.05 -24.62
C LEU A 712 9.22 15.39 -23.16
N ARG A 713 8.27 15.89 -22.38
CA ARG A 713 8.48 16.38 -21.00
C ARG A 713 7.84 15.49 -19.94
N LEU A 714 6.73 14.86 -20.27
CA LEU A 714 5.95 13.98 -19.40
C LEU A 714 6.19 12.52 -19.78
N SER A 715 6.20 11.61 -18.80
CA SER A 715 6.23 10.17 -19.06
C SER A 715 5.36 9.39 -18.07
N GLY A 716 5.21 8.09 -18.33
CA GLY A 716 4.62 7.17 -17.38
C GLY A 716 3.13 7.33 -17.24
N GLN A 717 2.58 6.89 -16.10
CA GLN A 717 1.13 6.94 -15.86
C GLN A 717 0.53 8.35 -15.95
N ALA A 718 1.34 9.41 -15.80
CA ALA A 718 0.88 10.79 -15.95
C ALA A 718 0.41 11.11 -17.39
N LEU A 719 0.87 10.36 -18.39
CA LEU A 719 0.45 10.48 -19.79
C LEU A 719 -0.93 9.84 -20.06
N ALA A 720 -1.46 9.02 -19.16
CA ALA A 720 -2.66 8.21 -19.42
C ALA A 720 -3.84 9.08 -19.88
N GLN A 721 -4.13 10.16 -19.14
CA GLN A 721 -5.19 11.10 -19.52
C GLN A 721 -4.86 11.84 -20.83
N GLU A 722 -3.60 12.15 -21.07
CA GLU A 722 -3.20 12.92 -22.26
C GLU A 722 -3.34 12.11 -23.55
N TYR A 723 -3.05 10.80 -23.52
CA TYR A 723 -3.40 9.90 -24.62
C TYR A 723 -4.90 9.92 -24.90
N ARG A 724 -5.76 9.99 -23.87
CA ARG A 724 -7.21 10.11 -24.07
C ARG A 724 -7.60 11.42 -24.75
N TYR A 725 -7.04 12.56 -24.35
CA TYR A 725 -7.33 13.84 -25.03
C TYR A 725 -6.75 13.88 -26.46
N ARG A 726 -5.57 13.31 -26.69
CA ARG A 726 -4.98 13.19 -28.03
C ARG A 726 -5.82 12.30 -28.95
N GLY A 727 -6.33 11.19 -28.42
CA GLY A 727 -7.27 10.30 -29.12
C GLY A 727 -8.54 11.04 -29.54
N ARG A 728 -9.10 11.91 -28.68
CA ARG A 728 -10.25 12.77 -29.07
C ARG A 728 -9.92 13.71 -30.23
N ALA A 729 -8.75 14.35 -30.20
CA ALA A 729 -8.30 15.21 -31.30
C ALA A 729 -8.14 14.42 -32.61
N GLN A 730 -7.56 13.21 -32.55
CA GLN A 730 -7.39 12.33 -33.71
C GLN A 730 -8.74 11.85 -34.27
N LEU A 731 -9.69 11.49 -33.39
CA LEU A 731 -11.03 11.06 -33.78
C LEU A 731 -11.76 12.19 -34.52
N ALA A 732 -11.65 13.43 -34.04
CA ALA A 732 -12.21 14.60 -34.70
C ALA A 732 -11.59 14.89 -36.07
N LEU A 733 -10.29 14.59 -36.24
CA LEU A 733 -9.57 14.64 -37.52
C LEU A 733 -9.80 13.40 -38.40
N ARG A 734 -10.81 12.56 -38.09
CA ARG A 734 -11.15 11.32 -38.83
C ARG A 734 -10.04 10.28 -38.86
N ARG A 735 -9.11 10.31 -37.91
CA ARG A 735 -8.02 9.32 -37.74
C ARG A 735 -8.42 8.26 -36.71
N GLU A 736 -9.48 7.51 -37.02
CA GLU A 736 -10.15 6.63 -36.05
C GLU A 736 -9.24 5.53 -35.50
N GLU A 737 -8.41 4.88 -36.33
CA GLU A 737 -7.49 3.83 -35.87
C GLU A 737 -6.42 4.37 -34.91
N ALA A 738 -5.93 5.59 -35.16
CA ALA A 738 -5.01 6.25 -34.25
C ALA A 738 -5.70 6.57 -32.91
N ALA A 739 -6.95 7.07 -32.98
CA ALA A 739 -7.73 7.38 -31.79
C ALA A 739 -8.01 6.14 -30.94
N LEU A 740 -8.38 5.01 -31.57
CA LEU A 740 -8.56 3.73 -30.87
C LEU A 740 -7.29 3.29 -30.16
N ARG A 741 -6.14 3.37 -30.83
CA ARG A 741 -4.85 3.04 -30.21
C ARG A 741 -4.55 3.95 -29.02
N ASP A 742 -4.85 5.24 -29.13
CA ASP A 742 -4.64 6.21 -28.06
C ASP A 742 -5.57 5.94 -26.86
N PHE A 743 -6.85 5.64 -27.09
CA PHE A 743 -7.77 5.29 -26.00
C PHE A 743 -7.41 3.94 -25.34
N GLN A 744 -7.01 2.94 -26.12
CA GLN A 744 -6.48 1.68 -25.58
C GLN A 744 -5.22 1.92 -24.76
N THR A 745 -4.31 2.77 -25.25
CA THR A 745 -3.09 3.15 -24.52
C THR A 745 -3.41 3.86 -23.21
N ALA A 746 -4.34 4.82 -23.23
CA ALA A 746 -4.81 5.51 -22.04
C ALA A 746 -5.38 4.53 -20.99
N TRP A 747 -6.25 3.61 -21.41
CA TRP A 747 -6.81 2.58 -20.52
C TRP A 747 -5.71 1.64 -19.98
N PHE A 748 -4.77 1.21 -20.83
CA PHE A 748 -3.64 0.36 -20.45
C PHE A 748 -2.77 1.02 -19.39
N MET A 749 -2.63 2.35 -19.44
CA MET A 749 -1.85 3.15 -18.49
C MET A 749 -2.59 3.45 -17.18
N GLY A 750 -3.89 3.14 -17.11
CA GLY A 750 -4.75 3.30 -15.92
C GLY A 750 -5.80 4.40 -16.00
N ASP A 751 -5.97 5.09 -17.14
CA ASP A 751 -7.10 6.01 -17.33
C ASP A 751 -8.38 5.24 -17.66
N GLY A 752 -9.14 4.86 -16.63
CA GLY A 752 -10.41 4.17 -16.78
C GLY A 752 -11.40 4.93 -17.67
N GLN A 753 -11.38 6.26 -17.67
CA GLN A 753 -12.31 7.09 -18.47
C GLN A 753 -12.10 6.91 -19.98
N ALA A 754 -10.96 6.36 -20.42
CA ALA A 754 -10.74 6.03 -21.82
C ALA A 754 -11.69 4.95 -22.35
N ARG A 755 -12.27 4.14 -21.47
CA ARG A 755 -13.33 3.17 -21.85
C ARG A 755 -14.57 3.85 -22.40
N TYR A 756 -14.90 5.06 -21.94
CA TYR A 756 -16.05 5.81 -22.47
C TYR A 756 -15.80 6.17 -23.94
N GLU A 757 -14.61 6.68 -24.24
CA GLU A 757 -14.23 7.03 -25.61
C GLU A 757 -14.17 5.77 -26.52
N LEU A 758 -13.65 4.65 -25.99
CA LEU A 758 -13.67 3.36 -26.70
C LEU A 758 -15.09 2.88 -26.96
N GLY A 759 -15.97 2.94 -25.96
CA GLY A 759 -17.36 2.52 -26.08
C GLY A 759 -18.10 3.32 -27.15
N GLN A 760 -17.88 4.63 -27.23
CA GLN A 760 -18.45 5.46 -28.30
C GLN A 760 -18.01 5.01 -29.69
N VAL A 761 -16.72 4.71 -29.87
CA VAL A 761 -16.21 4.22 -31.16
C VAL A 761 -16.76 2.83 -31.47
N MET A 762 -16.84 1.92 -30.50
CA MET A 762 -17.43 0.59 -30.69
C MET A 762 -18.91 0.66 -31.06
N ALA A 763 -19.68 1.52 -30.39
CA ALA A 763 -21.10 1.76 -30.70
C ALA A 763 -21.29 2.26 -32.15
N ARG A 764 -20.47 3.23 -32.59
CA ARG A 764 -20.48 3.71 -33.99
C ARG A 764 -20.13 2.63 -35.01
N ARG A 765 -19.29 1.66 -34.64
CA ARG A 765 -18.96 0.47 -35.45
C ARG A 765 -20.03 -0.61 -35.41
N GLY A 766 -21.15 -0.40 -34.71
CA GLY A 766 -22.19 -1.41 -34.52
C GLY A 766 -21.81 -2.53 -33.54
N ARG A 767 -20.68 -2.41 -32.83
CA ARG A 767 -20.23 -3.36 -31.80
C ARG A 767 -20.88 -3.04 -30.45
N VAL A 768 -22.20 -3.15 -30.41
CA VAL A 768 -23.04 -2.72 -29.27
C VAL A 768 -22.69 -3.47 -27.99
N VAL A 769 -22.48 -4.79 -28.05
CA VAL A 769 -22.14 -5.62 -26.88
C VAL A 769 -20.82 -5.17 -26.23
N ASP A 770 -19.80 -4.86 -27.04
CA ASP A 770 -18.50 -4.38 -26.54
C ASP A 770 -18.63 -2.98 -25.90
N ALA A 771 -19.46 -2.11 -26.48
CA ALA A 771 -19.73 -0.78 -25.93
C ALA A 771 -20.44 -0.86 -24.58
N ILE A 772 -21.45 -1.72 -24.44
CA ILE A 772 -22.15 -1.98 -23.17
C ILE A 772 -21.18 -2.48 -22.10
N ALA A 773 -20.31 -3.44 -22.43
CA ALA A 773 -19.32 -3.97 -21.48
C ALA A 773 -18.36 -2.88 -20.98
N LEU A 774 -17.90 -1.99 -21.86
CA LEU A 774 -17.04 -0.87 -21.51
C LEU A 774 -17.74 0.17 -20.61
N TYR A 775 -19.00 0.47 -20.89
CA TYR A 775 -19.78 1.45 -20.12
C TYR A 775 -20.20 0.92 -18.76
N ARG A 776 -20.60 -0.35 -18.64
CA ARG A 776 -20.94 -0.95 -17.33
C ARG A 776 -19.78 -0.93 -16.35
N GLU A 777 -18.54 -1.11 -16.81
CA GLU A 777 -17.37 -0.95 -15.94
C GLU A 777 -17.16 0.49 -15.41
N LEU A 778 -17.79 1.49 -16.02
CA LEU A 778 -17.73 2.90 -15.61
C LEU A 778 -18.90 3.35 -14.74
N THR A 779 -20.07 2.72 -14.90
CA THR A 779 -21.29 3.09 -14.18
C THR A 779 -21.47 2.35 -12.86
N VAL A 780 -20.70 1.28 -12.62
CA VAL A 780 -20.61 0.64 -11.30
C VAL A 780 -19.94 1.62 -10.33
N PRO A 781 -20.61 2.04 -9.25
CA PRO A 781 -19.97 2.83 -8.21
C PRO A 781 -18.70 2.09 -7.75
N PRO A 782 -17.57 2.78 -7.50
CA PRO A 782 -16.34 2.15 -7.00
C PRO A 782 -16.51 1.30 -5.72
N ASN A 783 -17.70 1.28 -5.12
CA ASN A 783 -17.99 0.91 -3.75
C ASN A 783 -18.41 -0.56 -3.51
N VAL A 784 -18.36 -1.46 -4.49
CA VAL A 784 -18.77 -2.87 -4.22
C VAL A 784 -17.62 -3.87 -4.16
N LEU A 785 -16.46 -3.61 -4.77
CA LEU A 785 -15.43 -4.66 -4.94
C LEU A 785 -14.10 -4.45 -4.22
N TYR A 786 -13.86 -3.28 -3.61
CA TYR A 786 -12.67 -3.04 -2.79
C TYR A 786 -12.93 -3.06 -1.28
N GLY A 787 -14.20 -3.22 -0.86
CA GLY A 787 -14.65 -3.09 0.53
C GLY A 787 -14.43 -4.29 1.47
N LEU A 788 -13.91 -5.41 0.98
CA LEU A 788 -13.79 -6.64 1.79
C LEU A 788 -12.37 -7.15 2.02
N ASN A 789 -11.38 -6.50 1.40
CA ASN A 789 -9.97 -6.79 1.64
C ASN A 789 -9.34 -5.51 2.15
N LEU A 790 -8.76 -5.50 3.36
CA LEU A 790 -7.57 -4.71 3.78
C LEU A 790 -7.54 -4.37 5.29
N GLN A 791 -6.69 -5.07 6.05
CA GLN A 791 -6.01 -4.60 7.27
C GLN A 791 -6.83 -4.37 8.56
N PHE A 792 -7.05 -5.35 9.45
CA PHE A 792 -7.73 -5.08 10.75
C PHE A 792 -7.08 -4.01 11.65
N ASP A 793 -5.82 -3.65 11.40
CA ASP A 793 -5.13 -2.55 12.10
C ASP A 793 -5.36 -1.17 11.47
N PHE A 794 -5.84 -1.13 10.22
CA PHE A 794 -5.96 0.07 9.38
C PHE A 794 -7.28 0.13 8.56
N LEU A 795 -8.20 -0.84 8.74
CA LEU A 795 -9.38 -1.13 7.90
C LEU A 795 -10.37 0.03 7.84
N PHE A 796 -10.31 0.93 8.81
CA PHE A 796 -11.19 2.07 8.96
C PHE A 796 -10.48 3.42 8.84
N TYR A 797 -9.15 3.41 8.70
CA TYR A 797 -8.43 4.60 8.29
C TYR A 797 -8.43 4.72 6.77
N ARG A 798 -8.16 3.62 6.04
CA ARG A 798 -8.07 3.64 4.57
C ARG A 798 -9.43 3.67 3.85
N SER A 799 -10.49 3.12 4.46
CA SER A 799 -11.85 3.11 3.87
C SER A 799 -12.58 4.45 4.00
N GLY A 800 -12.02 5.44 4.70
CA GLY A 800 -12.76 6.66 5.06
C GLY A 800 -12.98 7.68 3.94
N LEU A 801 -12.35 7.55 2.77
CA LEU A 801 -12.38 8.61 1.75
C LEU A 801 -12.50 8.17 0.29
N LEU A 802 -12.36 6.87 0.00
CA LEU A 802 -12.62 6.33 -1.34
C LEU A 802 -13.88 5.45 -1.38
N GLY A 803 -14.58 5.31 -0.25
CA GLY A 803 -15.87 4.65 -0.14
C GLY A 803 -16.64 5.18 1.07
N ASP A 804 -17.96 5.28 0.95
CA ASP A 804 -18.91 5.90 1.88
C ASP A 804 -18.94 5.35 3.32
N SER A 805 -18.03 4.46 3.74
CA SER A 805 -18.26 3.65 4.95
C SER A 805 -18.14 4.44 6.27
N ASN A 806 -17.18 5.37 6.38
CA ASN A 806 -16.86 6.03 7.68
C ASN A 806 -17.32 7.48 7.81
N LEU A 807 -17.84 8.05 6.73
CA LEU A 807 -18.44 9.37 6.71
C LEU A 807 -19.96 9.21 6.66
N LEU A 808 -20.66 9.91 7.53
CA LEU A 808 -22.09 10.12 7.37
C LEU A 808 -22.31 10.96 6.12
N PRO A 809 -23.39 10.69 5.37
CA PRO A 809 -23.67 11.44 4.17
C PRO A 809 -23.90 12.90 4.56
N VAL A 810 -23.06 13.75 3.97
CA VAL A 810 -23.34 15.17 3.75
C VAL A 810 -23.64 15.30 2.26
N ALA A 811 -24.07 16.47 1.77
CA ALA A 811 -24.30 16.67 0.35
C ALA A 811 -23.08 16.18 -0.47
N ALA A 812 -23.33 15.23 -1.36
CA ALA A 812 -22.35 14.71 -2.29
C ALA A 812 -22.32 15.58 -3.54
N MET A 813 -21.18 15.59 -4.23
CA MET A 813 -21.09 16.25 -5.52
C MET A 813 -21.69 15.32 -6.60
N PRO A 814 -22.83 15.67 -7.24
CA PRO A 814 -23.38 14.87 -8.33
C PRO A 814 -22.40 14.82 -9.51
N PRO A 815 -22.51 13.79 -10.37
CA PRO A 815 -21.67 13.66 -11.55
C PRO A 815 -21.73 14.89 -12.46
N SER A 816 -20.69 15.07 -13.26
CA SER A 816 -20.72 16.02 -14.38
C SER A 816 -21.71 15.57 -15.47
N PRO A 817 -22.20 16.48 -16.34
CA PRO A 817 -23.02 16.09 -17.49
C PRO A 817 -22.36 15.01 -18.36
N ALA A 818 -21.04 15.05 -18.52
CA ALA A 818 -20.29 14.06 -19.29
C ALA A 818 -20.31 12.66 -18.63
N GLN A 819 -20.27 12.60 -17.29
CA GLN A 819 -20.41 11.33 -16.57
C GLN A 819 -21.85 10.82 -16.59
N ALA A 820 -22.84 11.72 -16.46
CA ALA A 820 -24.26 11.38 -16.60
C ALA A 820 -24.59 10.86 -18.01
N ALA A 821 -23.93 11.39 -19.04
CA ALA A 821 -24.10 10.92 -20.43
C ALA A 821 -23.72 9.44 -20.60
N ILE A 822 -22.77 8.91 -19.82
CA ILE A 822 -22.39 7.48 -19.87
C ILE A 822 -23.59 6.60 -19.51
N TYR A 823 -24.36 6.97 -18.48
CA TYR A 823 -25.57 6.25 -18.08
C TYR A 823 -26.66 6.35 -19.14
N LEU A 824 -26.88 7.55 -19.70
CA LEU A 824 -27.88 7.74 -20.75
C LEU A 824 -27.56 6.94 -22.01
N GLU A 825 -26.31 6.96 -22.46
CA GLU A 825 -25.86 6.17 -23.61
C GLU A 825 -25.97 4.67 -23.34
N LEU A 826 -25.59 4.22 -22.15
CA LEU A 826 -25.73 2.82 -21.75
C LEU A 826 -27.20 2.37 -21.79
N ALA A 827 -28.12 3.17 -21.24
CA ALA A 827 -29.55 2.88 -21.30
C ALA A 827 -30.08 2.86 -22.75
N GLN A 828 -29.59 3.74 -23.62
CA GLN A 828 -29.95 3.72 -25.05
C GLN A 828 -29.44 2.45 -25.75
N LEU A 829 -28.22 2.01 -25.44
CA LEU A 829 -27.67 0.78 -26.02
C LEU A 829 -28.46 -0.46 -25.57
N TYR A 830 -28.88 -0.53 -24.31
CA TYR A 830 -29.76 -1.61 -23.83
C TYR A 830 -31.13 -1.59 -24.51
N ALA A 831 -31.74 -0.42 -24.64
CA ALA A 831 -33.00 -0.27 -25.34
C ALA A 831 -32.90 -0.70 -26.81
N ALA A 832 -31.81 -0.34 -27.49
CA ALA A 832 -31.53 -0.77 -28.86
C ALA A 832 -31.34 -2.29 -29.01
N GLN A 833 -30.94 -2.99 -27.94
CA GLN A 833 -30.89 -4.46 -27.89
C GLN A 833 -32.21 -5.12 -27.47
N GLY A 834 -33.24 -4.32 -27.15
CA GLY A 834 -34.51 -4.83 -26.63
C GLY A 834 -34.49 -5.17 -25.14
N GLU A 835 -33.42 -4.84 -24.42
CA GLU A 835 -33.26 -5.06 -22.98
C GLU A 835 -33.84 -3.89 -22.16
N CYS A 836 -35.14 -3.60 -22.34
CA CYS A 836 -35.79 -2.43 -21.74
C CYS A 836 -35.71 -2.38 -20.21
N ASP A 837 -35.72 -3.55 -19.53
CA ASP A 837 -35.62 -3.60 -18.06
C ASP A 837 -34.25 -3.10 -17.57
N GLN A 838 -33.16 -3.49 -18.24
CA GLN A 838 -31.81 -3.02 -17.91
C GLN A 838 -31.64 -1.53 -18.26
N ALA A 839 -32.25 -1.07 -19.35
CA ALA A 839 -32.26 0.34 -19.71
C ALA A 839 -32.94 1.22 -18.64
N LEU A 840 -34.09 0.77 -18.12
CA LEU A 840 -34.80 1.44 -17.03
C LEU A 840 -34.01 1.41 -15.72
N GLU A 841 -33.34 0.30 -15.42
CA GLU A 841 -32.47 0.20 -14.23
C GLU A 841 -31.34 1.24 -14.26
N VAL A 842 -30.66 1.39 -15.39
CA VAL A 842 -29.59 2.40 -15.55
C VAL A 842 -30.11 3.83 -15.39
N CYS A 843 -31.30 4.13 -15.93
CA CYS A 843 -31.93 5.43 -15.74
C CYS A 843 -32.27 5.68 -14.26
N ARG A 844 -32.74 4.65 -13.53
CA ARG A 844 -32.98 4.74 -12.09
C ARG A 844 -31.69 4.96 -11.30
N GLU A 845 -30.60 4.28 -11.65
CA GLU A 845 -29.27 4.50 -11.05
C GLU A 845 -28.84 5.97 -11.21
N LEU A 846 -28.96 6.54 -12.42
CA LEU A 846 -28.62 7.95 -12.65
C LEU A 846 -29.54 8.90 -11.88
N LEU A 847 -30.85 8.62 -11.79
CA LEU A 847 -31.80 9.45 -11.05
C LEU A 847 -31.63 9.35 -9.53
N GLN A 848 -31.03 8.28 -9.01
CA GLN A 848 -30.58 8.22 -7.62
C GLN A 848 -29.40 9.17 -7.37
N LEU A 849 -28.48 9.29 -8.33
CA LEU A 849 -27.32 10.19 -8.24
C LEU A 849 -27.70 11.66 -8.49
N VAL A 850 -28.66 11.91 -9.39
CA VAL A 850 -29.11 13.24 -9.81
C VAL A 850 -30.64 13.26 -9.87
N PRO A 851 -31.32 13.43 -8.72
CA PRO A 851 -32.78 13.45 -8.68
C PRO A 851 -33.36 14.52 -9.61
N GLY A 852 -34.34 14.11 -10.43
CA GLY A 852 -35.03 15.00 -11.36
C GLY A 852 -34.21 15.48 -12.56
N TYR A 853 -33.08 14.83 -12.87
CA TYR A 853 -32.27 15.18 -14.04
C TYR A 853 -33.09 15.07 -15.33
N PRO A 854 -33.41 16.19 -16.02
CA PRO A 854 -34.41 16.18 -17.10
C PRO A 854 -34.12 15.18 -18.23
N PRO A 855 -32.87 15.03 -18.72
CA PRO A 855 -32.55 14.03 -19.75
C PRO A 855 -32.82 12.59 -19.29
N ALA A 856 -32.57 12.26 -18.03
CA ALA A 856 -32.83 10.92 -17.50
C ALA A 856 -34.32 10.67 -17.27
N VAL A 857 -35.07 11.68 -16.79
CA VAL A 857 -36.53 11.58 -16.63
C VAL A 857 -37.21 11.38 -17.99
N GLU A 858 -36.82 12.15 -19.00
CA GLU A 858 -37.39 12.01 -20.34
C GLU A 858 -37.04 10.66 -20.97
N GLN A 859 -35.78 10.24 -20.84
CA GLN A 859 -35.36 8.93 -21.34
C GLN A 859 -36.07 7.79 -20.62
N GLN A 860 -36.24 7.86 -19.29
CA GLN A 860 -37.05 6.89 -18.54
C GLN A 860 -38.50 6.85 -19.05
N ARG A 861 -39.13 8.02 -19.24
CA ARG A 861 -40.51 8.10 -19.75
C ARG A 861 -40.66 7.46 -21.13
N MET A 862 -39.73 7.72 -22.05
CA MET A 862 -39.74 7.09 -23.37
C MET A 862 -39.60 5.58 -23.28
N LEU A 863 -38.68 5.09 -22.44
CA LEU A 863 -38.47 3.65 -22.23
C LEU A 863 -39.67 2.96 -21.58
N GLU A 864 -40.39 3.61 -20.66
CA GLU A 864 -41.62 3.09 -20.07
C GLU A 864 -42.73 2.94 -21.11
N GLN A 865 -42.88 3.92 -22.01
CA GLN A 865 -43.83 3.85 -23.13
C GLN A 865 -43.46 2.76 -24.15
N GLU A 866 -42.17 2.57 -24.43
CA GLU A 866 -41.68 1.50 -25.32
C GLU A 866 -41.79 0.10 -24.68
N ALA A 867 -41.57 -0.02 -23.37
CA ALA A 867 -41.70 -1.27 -22.63
C ALA A 867 -43.15 -1.78 -22.59
N GLU A 868 -44.13 -0.87 -22.48
CA GLU A 868 -45.56 -1.20 -22.65
C GLU A 868 -45.83 -1.79 -24.04
N GLY A 869 -45.24 -1.22 -25.09
CA GLY A 869 -45.32 -1.74 -26.46
C GLY A 869 -44.59 -3.08 -26.69
N CYS A 870 -43.45 -3.30 -26.02
CA CYS A 870 -42.65 -4.52 -26.10
C CYS A 870 -43.33 -5.69 -25.35
N ALA A 871 -43.94 -5.42 -24.19
CA ALA A 871 -44.79 -6.37 -23.47
C ALA A 871 -46.05 -6.75 -24.26
N GLN A 872 -46.60 -5.83 -25.06
CA GLN A 872 -47.69 -6.11 -26.00
C GLN A 872 -47.26 -6.95 -27.21
N ARG A 873 -46.04 -6.76 -27.73
CA ARG A 873 -45.47 -7.58 -28.83
C ARG A 873 -45.12 -9.01 -28.39
N ASN A 874 -44.52 -9.18 -27.21
CA ASN A 874 -44.23 -10.51 -26.65
C ASN A 874 -45.49 -11.32 -26.30
N LYS A 875 -46.63 -10.66 -26.05
CA LYS A 875 -47.94 -11.32 -25.90
C LYS A 875 -48.55 -11.78 -27.24
N ASN A 876 -48.16 -11.17 -28.36
CA ASN A 876 -48.76 -11.42 -29.67
C ASN A 876 -47.93 -12.35 -30.59
N HIS A 877 -46.66 -12.62 -30.27
CA HIS A 877 -45.85 -13.65 -30.93
C HIS A 877 -44.92 -14.36 -29.93
N PRO A 878 -45.36 -15.46 -29.29
CA PRO A 878 -44.46 -16.37 -28.62
C PRO A 878 -43.76 -17.24 -29.68
N SER A 879 -42.43 -17.33 -29.60
CA SER A 879 -41.52 -18.12 -30.46
C SER A 879 -41.15 -17.50 -31.82
N GLU A 880 -39.96 -16.93 -31.87
CA GLU A 880 -38.88 -17.29 -32.81
C GLU A 880 -37.60 -16.52 -32.40
N LEU A 881 -36.84 -17.12 -31.48
CA LEU A 881 -35.45 -16.77 -31.18
C LEU A 881 -34.55 -17.69 -32.02
N PRO A 882 -33.53 -17.19 -32.74
CA PRO A 882 -32.32 -17.95 -33.01
C PRO A 882 -31.41 -17.99 -31.77
#